data_AF-A0A2W6DRV9-F1
#
_entry.id   AF-A0A2W6DRV9-F1
#
_cell.length_a   1.000
_cell.length_b   1.000
_cell.length_c   1.000
_cell.angle_alpha   90.00
_cell.angle_beta   90.00
_cell.angle_gamma   90.00
#
_symmetry.space_group_name_H-M   'P 1'
#
loop_
_entity.id
_entity.type
_entity.pdbx_description
1 polymer ?
#
loop_
_entity_poly.entity_id
_entity_poly.type
_entity_poly.pdbx_seq_one_letter_code
_entity_poly.pdbx_strand_id
1 'polypeptide(L)'
;MVTGVLGILVMLAPVIADDPVVSWPPAGQQPSSTVLPLSPYRPLQLTATVPCTTLQALAARPGGGEALRTLPADVGTAPGEGLVVTAAQGVVTVTASGAEVLRETLPAGSCSYQVLADAGGVRVSRDGAGIDTRSDLLVPQVAELQTDAVTSTRGLTVALHTDARYQSHPTLLKTALLVAEGLALAALLVLAWRWGRGEGPGLIRPRLSWADAVVVVVSGFWVVAGPVNIDDSWYLLMARNAMQSGYVGNVIYQFNVTENPFVASQYAMQAWGAIGGEWSLGWMRLLPLAYGLATYALLRVLVATMLGRLVVGRVARRPAVAWAVAAAHLLWWLPYGMTLRPEPLIALGTAAVWVLAELARRRRSVGVFAVAVAVAALTVTASPTGLVAAAPLVVCLPWLWQWWRAASGRNRVAAVLLMGAAASIVVPVGFADATLGDVLESVAVHRWYYRQHAWYDEYLHYANLLVPDDRGAWGKRLPVLLTLGMLLAVALGAGHRRGTAGRSGRLLGHAAGITALGLAVLALTPTKWVNHFGAVAAPATVLLAVAMLRSPLPRRAGTATVIIGSAGLVAAASVAFAGPNLWRPLSDWGQPFGNHQLLDTPYVQSLLAPSLGPLALRNPLLWLAVAGVGWWWLRRLGPARAVLVTATRLGVALMLVVFTVAPLRQYPGTSVALMNLRALTGRSCGLAPAVQVLAGVEPGLGPPAGAAALTGDMRAAPLPESTPAPITEPSSTVWHDDVPSGTGIGTLQTPWYPLPGHLRGGWVTVPVRGTLSKDQWLAVQVATGDPASPDRVRTVAVPAIGPAVGDKPDWTQVSIALADAGLAAPTAVRVVARDRVAGPGSWLAVAQPRLTAPRPVADIIAGRPVFADQVSAGLWPCADQIAVRDGMVAPPALRLRAADGLEDAILYNSTFAGNGGTLLQVDRTAKFVELPSRLTPPGAPTLDWGHVDEVVYIHPAGLVDVRVGTLRRAGWTRLPTLIGQRYTGRAYTG
;
A
#
# COMPACT_ATOMS: atom_id res chain seq x y z
N MET A 1 -27.12 3.57 -28.99
CA MET A 1 -26.75 2.40 -29.82
C MET A 1 -25.34 2.55 -30.36
N VAL A 2 -25.05 3.58 -31.16
CA VAL A 2 -23.69 3.85 -31.68
C VAL A 2 -22.63 3.82 -30.57
N THR A 3 -22.81 4.59 -29.50
CA THR A 3 -21.86 4.61 -28.35
C THR A 3 -21.64 3.23 -27.73
N GLY A 4 -22.72 2.47 -27.49
CA GLY A 4 -22.63 1.11 -26.93
C GLY A 4 -21.90 0.13 -27.85
N VAL A 5 -22.15 0.20 -29.17
CA VAL A 5 -21.43 -0.62 -30.16
C VAL A 5 -19.96 -0.23 -30.20
N LEU A 6 -19.65 1.06 -30.28
CA LEU A 6 -18.27 1.55 -30.25
C LEU A 6 -17.56 1.12 -28.96
N GLY A 7 -18.25 1.20 -27.81
CA GLY A 7 -17.70 0.75 -26.53
C GLY A 7 -17.35 -0.74 -26.51
N ILE A 8 -18.22 -1.60 -27.04
CA ILE A 8 -17.92 -3.04 -27.19
C ILE A 8 -16.73 -3.24 -28.13
N LEU A 9 -16.69 -2.51 -29.25
CA LEU A 9 -15.57 -2.60 -30.19
C LEU A 9 -14.25 -2.12 -29.57
N VAL A 10 -14.25 -1.11 -28.71
CA VAL A 10 -13.05 -0.66 -27.97
C VAL A 10 -12.51 -1.78 -27.09
N MET A 11 -13.36 -2.47 -26.32
CA MET A 11 -12.94 -3.56 -25.43
C MET A 11 -12.28 -4.73 -26.18
N LEU A 12 -12.72 -4.96 -27.43
CA LEU A 12 -12.24 -6.03 -28.30
C LEU A 12 -11.13 -5.59 -29.25
N ALA A 13 -10.90 -4.28 -29.37
CA ALA A 13 -9.92 -3.72 -30.28
C ALA A 13 -8.49 -4.13 -29.87
N PRO A 14 -7.61 -4.36 -30.86
CA PRO A 14 -6.26 -4.80 -30.57
C PRO A 14 -5.42 -3.69 -29.91
N VAL A 15 -4.44 -4.13 -29.15
CA VAL A 15 -3.39 -3.29 -28.55
C VAL A 15 -2.02 -3.64 -29.14
N ILE A 16 -1.07 -2.72 -29.00
CA ILE A 16 0.34 -2.97 -29.24
C ILE A 16 0.94 -3.21 -27.86
N ALA A 17 1.33 -4.44 -27.57
CA ALA A 17 1.91 -4.85 -26.29
C ALA A 17 3.43 -5.02 -26.44
N ASP A 18 4.14 -4.73 -25.36
CA ASP A 18 5.58 -4.92 -25.32
C ASP A 18 5.93 -6.43 -25.28
N ASP A 19 6.98 -6.79 -26.02
CA ASP A 19 7.55 -8.15 -26.09
C ASP A 19 9.05 -8.09 -25.75
N PRO A 20 9.38 -7.86 -24.46
CA PRO A 20 10.76 -7.85 -23.99
C PRO A 20 11.41 -9.22 -24.09
N VAL A 21 12.59 -9.23 -24.72
CA VAL A 21 13.47 -10.39 -24.80
C VAL A 21 14.74 -10.09 -24.02
N VAL A 22 15.02 -10.94 -23.02
CA VAL A 22 16.27 -10.91 -22.25
C VAL A 22 17.19 -12.00 -22.77
N SER A 23 18.44 -11.65 -23.09
CA SER A 23 19.47 -12.61 -23.50
C SER A 23 20.67 -12.59 -22.56
N TRP A 24 21.17 -13.79 -22.26
CA TRP A 24 22.33 -14.02 -21.40
C TRP A 24 23.24 -15.11 -21.99
N PRO A 25 24.56 -14.96 -21.96
CA PRO A 25 25.30 -13.77 -21.54
C PRO A 25 25.05 -12.56 -22.46
N PRO A 26 25.42 -11.34 -22.04
CA PRO A 26 25.47 -10.20 -22.94
C PRO A 26 26.35 -10.48 -24.17
N ALA A 27 25.99 -9.89 -25.30
CA ALA A 27 26.67 -10.10 -26.56
C ALA A 27 28.18 -9.81 -26.44
N GLY A 28 29.00 -10.78 -26.82
CA GLY A 28 30.47 -10.67 -26.75
C GLY A 28 31.08 -10.88 -25.36
N GLN A 29 30.27 -11.17 -24.33
CA GLN A 29 30.75 -11.46 -22.98
C GLN A 29 30.68 -12.97 -22.66
N GLN A 30 31.49 -13.40 -21.69
CA GLN A 30 31.41 -14.77 -21.15
C GLN A 30 30.24 -14.87 -20.16
N PRO A 31 29.61 -16.06 -20.03
CA PRO A 31 28.64 -16.32 -18.97
C PRO A 31 29.23 -16.06 -17.58
N SER A 32 28.57 -15.16 -16.86
CA SER A 32 28.79 -14.89 -15.45
C SER A 32 27.45 -14.84 -14.75
N SER A 33 27.40 -15.34 -13.51
CA SER A 33 26.15 -15.42 -12.75
C SER A 33 25.58 -14.02 -12.52
N THR A 34 24.26 -13.87 -12.69
CA THR A 34 23.60 -12.56 -12.55
C THR A 34 22.19 -12.65 -12.02
N VAL A 35 21.77 -11.63 -11.27
CA VAL A 35 20.39 -11.50 -10.77
C VAL A 35 19.48 -10.90 -11.84
N LEU A 36 18.29 -11.49 -11.98
CA LEU A 36 17.25 -11.15 -12.95
C LEU A 36 15.85 -11.35 -12.33
N PRO A 37 15.37 -10.39 -11.51
CA PRO A 37 14.16 -10.57 -10.74
C PRO A 37 12.92 -10.31 -11.61
N LEU A 38 12.25 -11.39 -12.05
CA LEU A 38 11.04 -11.30 -12.87
C LEU A 38 9.79 -11.01 -12.04
N SER A 39 8.88 -10.22 -12.60
CA SER A 39 7.54 -9.96 -12.05
C SER A 39 6.54 -9.78 -13.21
N PRO A 40 5.68 -10.78 -13.49
CA PRO A 40 5.49 -12.05 -12.77
C PRO A 40 6.71 -12.99 -12.82
N TYR A 41 6.77 -13.95 -11.89
CA TYR A 41 7.94 -14.80 -11.62
C TYR A 41 8.41 -15.72 -12.76
N ARG A 42 7.56 -15.94 -13.76
CA ARG A 42 7.80 -16.84 -14.90
C ARG A 42 7.77 -16.01 -16.18
N PRO A 43 8.74 -16.19 -17.09
CA PRO A 43 8.62 -15.63 -18.43
C PRO A 43 7.51 -16.36 -19.21
N LEU A 44 7.05 -15.77 -20.30
CA LEU A 44 6.14 -16.43 -21.24
C LEU A 44 6.83 -17.58 -21.98
N GLN A 45 8.14 -17.44 -22.22
CA GLN A 45 8.99 -18.46 -22.82
C GLN A 45 10.41 -18.38 -22.28
N LEU A 46 11.04 -19.53 -22.07
CA LEU A 46 12.46 -19.67 -21.74
C LEU A 46 13.09 -20.65 -22.74
N THR A 47 14.21 -20.24 -23.34
CA THR A 47 15.06 -21.10 -24.16
C THR A 47 16.48 -21.10 -23.60
N ALA A 48 16.98 -22.26 -23.18
CA ALA A 48 18.36 -22.42 -22.72
C ALA A 48 19.09 -23.41 -23.63
N THR A 49 20.21 -22.98 -24.21
CA THR A 49 21.07 -23.79 -25.08
C THR A 49 22.39 -24.05 -24.36
N VAL A 50 22.71 -25.32 -24.13
CA VAL A 50 23.84 -25.77 -23.32
C VAL A 50 24.74 -26.71 -24.15
N PRO A 51 25.96 -26.29 -24.51
CA PRO A 51 26.90 -27.13 -25.24
C PRO A 51 27.33 -28.37 -24.44
N CYS A 52 27.46 -29.51 -25.11
CA CYS A 52 27.98 -30.73 -24.49
C CYS A 52 29.43 -30.58 -24.03
N THR A 53 30.24 -29.75 -24.68
CA THR A 53 31.59 -29.41 -24.22
C THR A 53 31.59 -28.76 -22.84
N THR A 54 30.60 -27.89 -22.57
CA THR A 54 30.39 -27.28 -21.25
C THR A 54 29.98 -28.34 -20.22
N LEU A 55 29.03 -29.21 -20.55
CA LEU A 55 28.59 -30.30 -19.66
C LEU A 55 29.70 -31.31 -19.38
N GLN A 56 30.52 -31.66 -20.37
CA GLN A 56 31.67 -32.57 -20.22
C GLN A 56 32.71 -31.97 -19.28
N ALA A 57 33.02 -30.67 -19.43
CA ALA A 57 33.95 -29.97 -18.56
C ALA A 57 33.46 -29.91 -17.09
N LEU A 58 32.15 -29.75 -16.89
CA LEU A 58 31.54 -29.79 -15.55
C LEU A 58 31.54 -31.21 -14.97
N ALA A 59 31.17 -32.22 -15.76
CA ALA A 59 31.13 -33.63 -15.34
C ALA A 59 32.51 -34.17 -14.93
N ALA A 60 33.59 -33.61 -15.48
CA ALA A 60 34.97 -33.96 -15.13
C ALA A 60 35.41 -33.43 -13.75
N ARG A 61 34.67 -32.50 -13.14
CA ARG A 61 34.98 -31.95 -11.81
C ARG A 61 34.65 -32.97 -10.71
N PRO A 62 35.45 -33.04 -9.62
CA PRO A 62 35.11 -33.85 -8.44
C PRO A 62 33.80 -33.35 -7.80
N GLY A 63 32.67 -34.01 -8.10
CA GLY A 63 31.33 -33.62 -7.66
C GLY A 63 30.40 -33.10 -8.78
N GLY A 64 30.90 -32.92 -10.00
CA GLY A 64 30.15 -32.35 -11.13
C GLY A 64 30.01 -30.83 -11.05
N GLY A 65 28.98 -30.30 -11.70
CA GLY A 65 28.61 -28.90 -11.58
C GLY A 65 27.35 -28.54 -12.36
N GLU A 66 26.92 -27.29 -12.23
CA GLU A 66 25.70 -26.76 -12.82
C GLU A 66 26.00 -25.85 -14.01
N ALA A 67 25.48 -26.20 -15.18
CA ALA A 67 25.61 -25.38 -16.37
C ALA A 67 24.70 -24.16 -16.28
N LEU A 68 23.50 -24.34 -15.72
CA LEU A 68 22.50 -23.28 -15.55
C LEU A 68 21.61 -23.59 -14.34
N ARG A 69 21.37 -22.57 -13.53
CA ARG A 69 20.35 -22.54 -12.48
C ARG A 69 19.60 -21.21 -12.53
N THR A 70 18.27 -21.23 -12.34
CA THR A 70 17.45 -20.00 -12.45
C THR A 70 16.87 -19.46 -11.13
N LEU A 71 17.11 -20.18 -10.02
CA LEU A 71 16.76 -19.77 -8.66
C LEU A 71 17.89 -20.17 -7.70
N PRO A 72 18.16 -19.40 -6.65
CA PRO A 72 19.21 -19.73 -5.68
C PRO A 72 18.99 -21.10 -5.02
N ALA A 73 20.08 -21.81 -4.71
CA ALA A 73 20.03 -23.17 -4.19
C ALA A 73 19.49 -23.27 -2.74
N ASP A 74 19.56 -22.19 -1.96
CA ASP A 74 19.17 -22.09 -0.55
C ASP A 74 17.69 -21.70 -0.35
N VAL A 75 16.98 -21.35 -1.42
CA VAL A 75 15.53 -21.09 -1.35
C VAL A 75 14.85 -22.42 -1.01
N GLY A 76 14.52 -22.64 0.27
CA GLY A 76 13.83 -23.85 0.75
C GLY A 76 12.55 -24.10 -0.05
N THR A 77 12.49 -25.23 -0.77
CA THR A 77 11.50 -25.43 -1.84
C THR A 77 10.23 -26.12 -1.32
N ALA A 78 9.02 -25.87 -1.82
CA ALA A 78 8.59 -25.18 -3.03
C ALA A 78 7.33 -24.32 -2.74
N PRO A 79 6.95 -23.34 -3.59
CA PRO A 79 6.22 -23.67 -4.85
C PRO A 79 6.40 -22.68 -6.05
N GLY A 80 6.81 -23.07 -7.26
CA GLY A 80 7.17 -24.40 -7.80
C GLY A 80 7.95 -24.33 -9.13
N GLU A 81 9.21 -24.76 -9.14
CA GLU A 81 10.34 -23.83 -9.15
C GLU A 81 11.10 -23.60 -10.47
N GLY A 82 12.42 -23.36 -10.42
CA GLY A 82 13.28 -22.96 -11.53
C GLY A 82 13.74 -24.11 -12.42
N LEU A 83 14.70 -23.79 -13.30
CA LEU A 83 15.41 -24.72 -14.17
C LEU A 83 16.79 -24.97 -13.58
N VAL A 84 17.20 -26.23 -13.52
CA VAL A 84 18.57 -26.63 -13.21
C VAL A 84 19.05 -27.62 -14.28
N VAL A 85 20.19 -27.33 -14.90
CA VAL A 85 20.88 -28.21 -15.83
C VAL A 85 22.22 -28.58 -15.22
N THR A 86 22.37 -29.84 -14.80
CA THR A 86 23.58 -30.33 -14.13
C THR A 86 24.30 -31.38 -14.96
N ALA A 87 25.61 -31.48 -14.75
CA ALA A 87 26.43 -32.55 -15.28
C ALA A 87 27.35 -33.11 -14.19
N ALA A 88 27.19 -34.39 -13.88
CA ALA A 88 27.98 -35.07 -12.86
C ALA A 88 28.19 -36.53 -13.26
N GLN A 89 29.41 -37.05 -13.08
CA GLN A 89 29.75 -38.46 -13.35
C GLN A 89 29.36 -38.94 -14.76
N GLY A 90 29.47 -38.06 -15.75
CA GLY A 90 29.09 -38.34 -17.15
C GLY A 90 27.58 -38.45 -17.39
N VAL A 91 26.75 -37.99 -16.45
CA VAL A 91 25.28 -37.92 -16.59
C VAL A 91 24.85 -36.47 -16.64
N VAL A 92 24.01 -36.13 -17.62
CA VAL A 92 23.29 -34.85 -17.66
C VAL A 92 21.92 -35.04 -17.03
N THR A 93 21.54 -34.10 -16.16
CA THR A 93 20.19 -34.06 -15.58
C THR A 93 19.59 -32.68 -15.81
N VAL A 94 18.36 -32.65 -16.32
CA VAL A 94 17.55 -31.43 -16.48
C VAL A 94 16.36 -31.55 -15.54
N THR A 95 16.27 -30.64 -14.57
CA THR A 95 15.10 -30.49 -13.71
C THR A 95 14.45 -29.14 -13.98
N ALA A 96 13.12 -29.11 -14.05
CA ALA A 96 12.37 -27.91 -14.34
C ALA A 96 11.08 -27.89 -13.54
N SER A 97 10.73 -26.77 -12.92
CA SER A 97 9.48 -26.62 -12.17
C SER A 97 9.25 -27.72 -11.11
N GLY A 98 10.34 -28.17 -10.47
CA GLY A 98 10.33 -29.18 -9.41
C GLY A 98 10.25 -30.64 -9.88
N ALA A 99 10.38 -30.93 -11.17
CA ALA A 99 10.39 -32.29 -11.70
C ALA A 99 11.62 -32.57 -12.57
N GLU A 100 12.10 -33.81 -12.56
CA GLU A 100 13.08 -34.29 -13.54
C GLU A 100 12.41 -34.38 -14.92
N VAL A 101 13.03 -33.75 -15.93
CA VAL A 101 12.57 -33.73 -17.32
C VAL A 101 13.44 -34.63 -18.19
N LEU A 102 14.75 -34.67 -17.93
CA LEU A 102 15.68 -35.53 -18.63
C LEU A 102 16.76 -36.02 -17.67
N ARG A 103 17.12 -37.29 -17.79
CA ARG A 103 18.34 -37.86 -17.21
C ARG A 103 18.92 -38.87 -18.18
N GLU A 104 20.10 -38.59 -18.72
CA GLU A 104 20.77 -39.51 -19.64
C GLU A 104 22.30 -39.45 -19.50
N THR A 105 22.96 -40.49 -20.01
CA THR A 105 24.43 -40.49 -20.16
C THR A 105 24.83 -39.45 -21.20
N LEU A 106 25.78 -38.61 -20.84
CA LEU A 106 26.27 -37.53 -21.69
C LEU A 106 26.98 -38.12 -22.93
N PRO A 107 26.55 -37.77 -24.15
CA PRO A 107 27.18 -38.28 -25.37
C PRO A 107 28.65 -37.90 -25.49
N ALA A 108 29.43 -38.77 -26.13
CA ALA A 108 30.78 -38.46 -26.57
C ALA A 108 30.74 -37.55 -27.81
N GLY A 109 31.61 -36.53 -27.85
CA GLY A 109 31.73 -35.60 -28.99
C GLY A 109 30.99 -34.26 -28.78
N SER A 110 30.84 -33.50 -29.87
CA SER A 110 30.15 -32.21 -29.85
C SER A 110 28.64 -32.38 -30.09
N CYS A 111 27.84 -31.85 -29.17
CA CYS A 111 26.39 -31.72 -29.30
C CYS A 111 25.92 -30.48 -28.54
N SER A 112 24.64 -30.13 -28.68
CA SER A 112 24.01 -29.03 -27.94
C SER A 112 22.64 -29.46 -27.42
N TYR A 113 22.44 -29.34 -26.11
CA TYR A 113 21.13 -29.48 -25.49
C TYR A 113 20.38 -28.16 -25.60
N GLN A 114 19.08 -28.22 -25.88
CA GLN A 114 18.18 -27.07 -25.79
C GLN A 114 16.97 -27.42 -24.93
N VAL A 115 16.77 -26.64 -23.88
CA VAL A 115 15.56 -26.66 -23.05
C VAL A 115 14.66 -25.51 -23.51
N LEU A 116 13.48 -25.84 -24.03
CA LEU A 116 12.44 -24.91 -24.42
C LEU A 116 11.25 -25.06 -23.47
N ALA A 117 10.91 -24.00 -22.75
CA ALA A 117 9.74 -23.97 -21.88
C ALA A 117 8.80 -22.83 -22.31
N ASP A 118 7.56 -23.16 -22.64
CA ASP A 118 6.51 -22.21 -23.01
C ASP A 118 5.13 -22.71 -22.56
N ALA A 119 4.04 -22.14 -23.11
CA ALA A 119 2.68 -22.55 -22.80
C ALA A 119 2.38 -24.04 -23.13
N GLY A 120 3.22 -24.70 -23.94
CA GLY A 120 3.12 -26.14 -24.22
C GLY A 120 3.84 -27.04 -23.21
N GLY A 121 4.46 -26.47 -22.17
CA GLY A 121 5.25 -27.15 -21.17
C GLY A 121 6.75 -27.12 -21.45
N VAL A 122 7.50 -28.04 -20.86
CA VAL A 122 8.98 -28.09 -20.96
C VAL A 122 9.41 -29.18 -21.93
N ARG A 123 10.22 -28.83 -22.92
CA ARG A 123 10.74 -29.72 -23.96
C ARG A 123 12.26 -29.68 -23.97
N VAL A 124 12.90 -30.84 -24.07
CA VAL A 124 14.35 -30.95 -24.20
C VAL A 124 14.68 -31.58 -25.54
N SER A 125 15.59 -30.96 -26.28
CA SER A 125 16.11 -31.47 -27.55
C SER A 125 17.63 -31.49 -27.54
N ARG A 126 18.23 -32.31 -28.39
CA ARG A 126 19.67 -32.35 -28.65
C ARG A 126 19.89 -32.28 -30.15
N ASP A 127 20.66 -31.28 -30.59
CA ASP A 127 20.95 -31.02 -32.01
C ASP A 127 19.69 -30.92 -32.88
N GLY A 128 18.61 -30.37 -32.32
CA GLY A 128 17.31 -30.20 -32.97
C GLY A 128 16.38 -31.42 -32.92
N ALA A 129 16.87 -32.60 -32.48
CA ALA A 129 16.04 -33.77 -32.25
C ALA A 129 15.42 -33.74 -30.84
N GLY A 130 14.10 -33.82 -30.73
CA GLY A 130 13.41 -33.89 -29.45
C GLY A 130 13.75 -35.18 -28.68
N ILE A 131 14.12 -35.04 -27.41
CA ILE A 131 14.45 -36.17 -26.51
C ILE A 131 13.29 -36.44 -25.55
N ASP A 132 12.84 -35.42 -24.82
CA ASP A 132 11.80 -35.56 -23.80
C ASP A 132 10.88 -34.33 -23.78
N THR A 133 9.66 -34.50 -23.29
CA THR A 133 8.62 -33.48 -23.20
C THR A 133 7.74 -33.70 -21.98
N ARG A 134 7.58 -32.64 -21.20
CA ARG A 134 6.72 -32.57 -20.01
C ARG A 134 5.71 -31.44 -20.16
N SER A 135 4.56 -31.76 -20.75
CA SER A 135 3.46 -30.81 -20.99
C SER A 135 2.69 -30.43 -19.73
N ASP A 136 2.89 -31.15 -18.62
CA ASP A 136 2.26 -30.90 -17.33
C ASP A 136 2.97 -29.83 -16.48
N LEU A 137 4.19 -29.45 -16.87
CA LEU A 137 5.03 -28.51 -16.16
C LEU A 137 4.81 -27.06 -16.64
N LEU A 138 4.88 -26.12 -15.71
CA LEU A 138 4.88 -24.70 -16.02
C LEU A 138 6.26 -24.25 -16.52
N VAL A 139 6.31 -23.10 -17.20
CA VAL A 139 7.57 -22.41 -17.51
C VAL A 139 8.34 -22.15 -16.21
N PRO A 140 9.62 -22.53 -16.09
CA PRO A 140 10.38 -22.37 -14.84
C PRO A 140 10.41 -20.92 -14.34
N GLN A 141 10.44 -20.76 -13.01
CA GLN A 141 10.65 -19.43 -12.43
C GLN A 141 12.08 -18.96 -12.63
N VAL A 142 12.26 -17.65 -12.77
CA VAL A 142 13.57 -17.03 -12.92
C VAL A 142 13.70 -15.87 -11.91
N ALA A 143 14.73 -15.95 -11.08
CA ALA A 143 15.19 -14.87 -10.21
C ALA A 143 16.63 -14.48 -10.52
N GLU A 144 17.41 -15.41 -11.07
CA GLU A 144 18.80 -15.24 -11.46
C GLU A 144 19.15 -16.18 -12.62
N LEU A 145 20.35 -16.04 -13.16
CA LEU A 145 20.97 -16.96 -14.11
C LEU A 145 22.35 -17.29 -13.55
N GLN A 146 22.48 -18.43 -12.87
CA GLN A 146 23.72 -18.90 -12.24
C GLN A 146 24.40 -19.97 -13.11
N THR A 147 25.73 -19.97 -13.14
CA THR A 147 26.53 -21.01 -13.81
C THR A 147 27.86 -21.27 -13.12
N ASP A 148 28.26 -22.54 -13.03
CA ASP A 148 29.60 -22.95 -12.57
C ASP A 148 30.62 -23.00 -13.73
N ALA A 149 30.17 -22.75 -14.96
CA ALA A 149 30.93 -22.98 -16.17
C ALA A 149 31.75 -21.77 -16.66
N VAL A 150 32.13 -20.87 -15.75
CA VAL A 150 32.75 -19.55 -16.02
C VAL A 150 33.96 -19.59 -16.99
N THR A 151 34.67 -20.73 -17.10
CA THR A 151 35.88 -20.88 -17.92
C THR A 151 35.75 -21.78 -19.16
N SER A 152 34.60 -22.43 -19.41
CA SER A 152 34.46 -23.49 -20.43
C SER A 152 33.18 -23.39 -21.30
N THR A 153 32.79 -22.18 -21.70
CA THR A 153 31.39 -21.82 -22.02
C THR A 153 31.07 -21.30 -23.42
N ARG A 154 31.93 -21.48 -24.43
CA ARG A 154 31.55 -21.08 -25.80
C ARG A 154 30.25 -21.76 -26.23
N GLY A 155 29.17 -20.97 -26.33
CA GLY A 155 27.85 -21.40 -26.80
C GLY A 155 26.77 -21.60 -25.74
N LEU A 156 27.04 -21.40 -24.44
CA LEU A 156 25.97 -21.36 -23.42
C LEU A 156 25.16 -20.07 -23.58
N THR A 157 23.87 -20.19 -23.87
CA THR A 157 22.98 -19.04 -24.06
C THR A 157 21.60 -19.29 -23.47
N VAL A 158 21.01 -18.26 -22.88
CA VAL A 158 19.63 -18.24 -22.40
C VAL A 158 18.91 -17.05 -23.04
N ALA A 159 17.69 -17.28 -23.54
CA ALA A 159 16.79 -16.26 -24.02
C ALA A 159 15.43 -16.39 -23.32
N LEU A 160 14.92 -15.29 -22.79
CA LEU A 160 13.64 -15.23 -22.08
C LEU A 160 12.73 -14.21 -22.76
N HIS A 161 11.48 -14.60 -23.06
CA HIS A 161 10.42 -13.64 -23.34
C HIS A 161 9.74 -13.31 -22.01
N THR A 162 10.10 -12.19 -21.40
CA THR A 162 9.54 -11.81 -20.09
C THR A 162 8.08 -11.40 -20.24
N ASP A 163 7.31 -11.56 -19.17
CA ASP A 163 5.88 -11.33 -19.21
C ASP A 163 5.53 -9.87 -18.91
N ALA A 164 5.59 -9.02 -19.92
CA ALA A 164 5.16 -7.63 -19.85
C ALA A 164 3.71 -7.44 -20.29
N ARG A 165 2.83 -8.44 -20.10
CA ARG A 165 1.52 -8.50 -20.76
C ARG A 165 0.65 -7.25 -20.68
N TYR A 166 0.70 -6.50 -19.58
CA TYR A 166 -0.15 -5.32 -19.39
C TYR A 166 0.49 -4.02 -19.91
N GLN A 167 1.78 -4.04 -20.24
CA GLN A 167 2.52 -2.92 -20.81
C GLN A 167 2.15 -2.83 -22.29
N SER A 168 1.15 -2.00 -22.56
CA SER A 168 0.58 -1.88 -23.89
C SER A 168 -0.02 -0.51 -24.13
N HIS A 169 -0.11 -0.15 -25.41
CA HIS A 169 -0.70 1.08 -25.88
C HIS A 169 -1.80 0.78 -26.91
N PRO A 170 -2.84 1.64 -27.01
CA PRO A 170 -3.92 1.44 -27.97
C PRO A 170 -3.41 1.54 -29.41
N THR A 171 -3.84 0.61 -30.27
CA THR A 171 -3.62 0.74 -31.72
C THR A 171 -4.34 1.97 -32.28
N LEU A 172 -3.97 2.43 -33.49
CA LEU A 172 -4.71 3.50 -34.19
C LEU A 172 -6.22 3.21 -34.30
N LEU A 173 -6.60 1.95 -34.53
CA LEU A 173 -8.00 1.52 -34.55
C LEU A 173 -8.66 1.71 -33.17
N LYS A 174 -8.03 1.22 -32.10
CA LYS A 174 -8.55 1.37 -30.73
C LYS A 174 -8.67 2.84 -30.34
N THR A 175 -7.68 3.66 -30.66
CA THR A 175 -7.69 5.11 -30.44
C THR A 175 -8.82 5.79 -31.21
N ALA A 176 -9.02 5.45 -32.49
CA ALA A 176 -10.11 6.00 -33.29
C ALA A 176 -11.49 5.62 -32.73
N LEU A 177 -11.65 4.36 -32.28
CA LEU A 177 -12.88 3.89 -31.65
C LEU A 177 -13.13 4.59 -30.30
N LEU A 178 -12.10 4.78 -29.48
CA LEU A 178 -12.18 5.52 -28.21
C LEU A 178 -12.61 6.97 -28.45
N VAL A 179 -11.98 7.67 -29.40
CA VAL A 179 -12.34 9.05 -29.76
C VAL A 179 -13.76 9.12 -30.30
N ALA A 180 -14.14 8.20 -31.20
CA ALA A 180 -15.50 8.15 -31.75
C ALA A 180 -16.55 7.87 -30.67
N GLU A 181 -16.28 6.94 -29.74
CA GLU A 181 -17.15 6.62 -28.61
C GLU A 181 -17.31 7.83 -27.69
N GLY A 182 -16.21 8.45 -27.28
CA GLY A 182 -16.22 9.63 -26.42
C GLY A 182 -16.94 10.82 -27.03
N LEU A 183 -16.72 11.11 -28.32
CA LEU A 183 -17.42 12.20 -29.03
C LEU A 183 -18.92 11.90 -29.18
N ALA A 184 -19.28 10.67 -29.56
CA ALA A 184 -20.67 10.27 -29.68
C ALA A 184 -21.40 10.29 -28.33
N LEU A 185 -20.72 9.88 -27.25
CA LEU A 185 -21.23 9.91 -25.89
C LEU A 185 -21.39 11.35 -25.40
N ALA A 186 -20.40 12.21 -25.62
CA ALA A 186 -20.49 13.63 -25.27
C ALA A 186 -21.66 14.31 -26.00
N ALA A 187 -21.79 14.09 -27.32
CA ALA A 187 -22.90 14.59 -28.10
C ALA A 187 -24.25 14.07 -27.55
N LEU A 188 -24.34 12.78 -27.26
CA LEU A 188 -25.54 12.16 -26.70
C LEU A 188 -25.93 12.77 -25.34
N LEU A 189 -24.98 12.95 -24.43
CA LEU A 189 -25.24 13.52 -23.11
C LEU A 189 -25.63 15.00 -23.19
N VAL A 190 -25.02 15.77 -24.10
CA VAL A 190 -25.41 17.16 -24.37
C VAL A 190 -26.82 17.22 -24.95
N LEU A 191 -27.16 16.37 -25.92
CA LEU A 191 -28.51 16.30 -26.49
C LEU A 191 -29.52 15.86 -25.44
N ALA A 192 -29.22 14.84 -24.65
CA ALA A 192 -30.07 14.37 -23.55
C ALA A 192 -30.31 15.49 -22.52
N TRP A 193 -29.27 16.26 -22.18
CA TRP A 193 -29.39 17.41 -21.30
C TRP A 193 -30.26 18.54 -21.88
N ARG A 194 -30.12 18.82 -23.19
CA ARG A 194 -30.83 19.92 -23.87
C ARG A 194 -32.29 19.59 -24.20
N TRP A 195 -32.54 18.42 -24.80
CA TRP A 195 -33.87 17.97 -25.20
C TRP A 195 -34.66 17.41 -24.03
N GLY A 196 -33.99 16.94 -22.98
CA GLY A 196 -34.60 16.59 -21.71
C GLY A 196 -34.89 17.80 -20.82
N ARG A 197 -34.95 19.04 -21.30
CA ARG A 197 -35.34 20.19 -20.45
C ARG A 197 -36.82 20.11 -20.10
N GLY A 198 -37.18 19.29 -19.11
CA GLY A 198 -38.51 19.39 -18.52
C GLY A 198 -38.68 20.74 -17.81
N GLU A 199 -39.93 21.17 -17.64
CA GLU A 199 -40.32 22.56 -17.30
C GLU A 199 -40.07 22.96 -15.83
N GLY A 200 -39.44 22.10 -15.04
CA GLY A 200 -39.25 22.31 -13.61
C GLY A 200 -38.14 23.31 -13.23
N PRO A 201 -38.19 23.86 -12.00
CA PRO A 201 -37.21 24.83 -11.53
C PRO A 201 -35.80 24.21 -11.44
N GLY A 202 -34.79 25.03 -11.71
CA GLY A 202 -33.38 24.64 -11.61
C GLY A 202 -32.85 24.52 -10.17
N LEU A 203 -31.54 24.33 -10.07
CA LEU A 203 -30.81 24.30 -8.81
C LEU A 203 -30.77 25.70 -8.16
N ILE A 204 -30.75 25.73 -6.83
CA ILE A 204 -30.59 26.96 -6.05
C ILE A 204 -29.11 27.10 -5.68
N ARG A 205 -28.49 28.21 -6.11
CA ARG A 205 -27.15 28.58 -5.65
C ARG A 205 -27.21 29.12 -4.22
N PRO A 206 -26.52 28.50 -3.25
CA PRO A 206 -26.45 29.03 -1.89
C PRO A 206 -25.63 30.33 -1.86
N ARG A 207 -25.91 31.22 -0.91
CA ARG A 207 -25.02 32.35 -0.62
C ARG A 207 -23.83 31.87 0.20
N LEU A 208 -22.66 32.45 -0.07
CA LEU A 208 -21.46 32.29 0.75
C LEU A 208 -21.73 32.75 2.19
N SER A 209 -21.11 32.08 3.13
CA SER A 209 -21.20 32.30 4.56
C SER A 209 -19.87 32.03 5.24
N TRP A 210 -19.71 32.52 6.46
CA TRP A 210 -18.52 32.22 7.28
C TRP A 210 -18.28 30.73 7.51
N ALA A 211 -19.33 29.89 7.49
CA ALA A 211 -19.17 28.45 7.57
C ALA A 211 -18.41 27.89 6.35
N ASP A 212 -18.63 28.47 5.16
CA ASP A 212 -17.94 28.07 3.94
C ASP A 212 -16.45 28.44 4.03
N ALA A 213 -16.13 29.63 4.56
CA ALA A 213 -14.75 30.05 4.83
C ALA A 213 -14.05 29.14 5.86
N VAL A 214 -14.74 28.75 6.92
CA VAL A 214 -14.21 27.81 7.93
C VAL A 214 -13.91 26.45 7.33
N VAL A 215 -14.78 25.91 6.47
CA VAL A 215 -14.49 24.63 5.79
C VAL A 215 -13.24 24.76 4.93
N VAL A 216 -13.10 25.84 4.15
CA VAL A 216 -11.90 26.05 3.33
C VAL A 216 -10.62 26.12 4.19
N VAL A 217 -10.64 26.93 5.26
CA VAL A 217 -9.47 27.09 6.14
C VAL A 217 -9.13 25.79 6.85
N VAL A 218 -10.13 25.10 7.42
CA VAL A 218 -9.93 23.83 8.12
C VAL A 218 -9.43 22.76 7.17
N SER A 219 -10.02 22.61 5.97
CA SER A 219 -9.57 21.63 4.99
C SER A 219 -8.17 21.94 4.46
N GLY A 220 -7.82 23.21 4.28
CA GLY A 220 -6.47 23.63 3.92
C GLY A 220 -5.44 23.32 5.01
N PHE A 221 -5.75 23.63 6.27
CA PHE A 221 -4.95 23.21 7.42
C PHE A 221 -4.80 21.68 7.48
N TRP A 222 -5.87 20.95 7.13
CA TRP A 222 -5.88 19.50 7.17
C TRP A 222 -5.01 18.82 6.11
N VAL A 223 -4.66 19.52 5.01
CA VAL A 223 -3.63 19.03 4.06
C VAL A 223 -2.31 18.80 4.80
N VAL A 224 -1.97 19.73 5.68
CA VAL A 224 -0.75 19.71 6.47
C VAL A 224 -0.90 18.74 7.64
N ALA A 225 -1.88 18.99 8.53
CA ALA A 225 -1.98 18.31 9.82
C ALA A 225 -2.70 16.96 9.79
N GLY A 226 -3.47 16.64 8.74
CA GLY A 226 -4.27 15.43 8.69
C GLY A 226 -3.44 14.14 8.74
N PRO A 227 -3.99 13.04 9.28
CA PRO A 227 -3.28 11.77 9.41
C PRO A 227 -2.94 11.17 8.06
N VAL A 228 -1.86 10.38 8.00
CA VAL A 228 -1.55 9.47 6.89
C VAL A 228 -2.45 8.24 6.99
N ASN A 229 -3.00 7.81 5.86
CA ASN A 229 -3.65 6.50 5.79
C ASN A 229 -2.63 5.46 5.29
N ILE A 230 -2.75 4.22 5.76
CA ILE A 230 -1.80 3.14 5.43
C ILE A 230 -1.69 2.89 3.92
N ASP A 231 -2.78 3.16 3.17
CA ASP A 231 -2.85 2.96 1.72
C ASP A 231 -2.50 4.22 0.92
N ASP A 232 -2.17 5.36 1.55
CA ASP A 232 -1.83 6.59 0.82
C ASP A 232 -0.64 6.33 -0.11
N SER A 233 0.41 5.71 0.41
CA SER A 233 1.61 5.34 -0.33
C SER A 233 1.34 4.21 -1.33
N TRP A 234 0.42 3.29 -1.03
CA TRP A 234 0.08 2.18 -1.92
C TRP A 234 -0.53 2.66 -3.25
N TYR A 235 -1.57 3.50 -3.19
CA TYR A 235 -2.19 4.07 -4.39
C TYR A 235 -1.25 5.05 -5.13
N LEU A 236 -0.42 5.79 -4.38
CA LEU A 236 0.63 6.64 -4.95
C LEU A 236 1.63 5.83 -5.78
N LEU A 237 2.11 4.69 -5.26
CA LEU A 237 3.06 3.83 -5.95
C LEU A 237 2.48 3.26 -7.25
N MET A 238 1.21 2.86 -7.27
CA MET A 238 0.55 2.43 -8.51
C MET A 238 0.55 3.55 -9.57
N ALA A 239 0.14 4.77 -9.19
CA ALA A 239 0.06 5.90 -10.09
C ALA A 239 1.45 6.36 -10.57
N ARG A 240 2.47 6.32 -9.72
CA ARG A 240 3.86 6.66 -10.06
C ARG A 240 4.48 5.58 -10.96
N ASN A 241 4.27 4.29 -10.67
CA ASN A 241 4.77 3.20 -11.52
C ASN A 241 4.11 3.22 -12.91
N ALA A 242 2.83 3.56 -13.00
CA ALA A 242 2.13 3.67 -14.28
C ALA A 242 2.75 4.68 -15.26
N MET A 243 3.50 5.69 -14.76
CA MET A 243 4.29 6.59 -15.61
C MET A 243 5.49 5.91 -16.27
N GLN A 244 5.98 4.81 -15.69
CA GLN A 244 7.10 4.03 -16.18
C GLN A 244 6.64 2.80 -16.97
N SER A 245 5.60 2.11 -16.51
CA SER A 245 5.11 0.85 -17.10
C SER A 245 3.99 1.02 -18.14
N GLY A 246 3.42 2.22 -18.28
CA GLY A 246 2.36 2.51 -19.26
C GLY A 246 0.97 1.99 -18.91
N TYR A 247 0.76 1.40 -17.73
CA TYR A 247 -0.55 0.96 -17.22
C TYR A 247 -0.61 1.02 -15.68
N VAL A 248 -1.82 1.08 -15.12
CA VAL A 248 -2.04 1.03 -13.66
C VAL A 248 -2.07 -0.43 -13.20
N GLY A 249 -0.98 -0.88 -12.59
CA GLY A 249 -0.85 -2.21 -12.00
C GLY A 249 -0.68 -2.19 -10.49
N ASN A 250 -0.97 -3.32 -9.85
CA ASN A 250 -0.71 -3.53 -8.42
C ASN A 250 0.78 -3.74 -8.16
N VAL A 251 1.56 -2.66 -8.16
CA VAL A 251 3.04 -2.71 -8.12
C VAL A 251 3.63 -3.37 -6.85
N ILE A 252 2.81 -3.70 -5.86
CA ILE A 252 3.25 -4.35 -4.62
C ILE A 252 3.01 -5.86 -4.65
N TYR A 253 1.86 -6.33 -5.10
CA TYR A 253 1.54 -7.76 -5.05
C TYR A 253 0.63 -8.18 -6.22
N GLN A 254 0.14 -9.43 -6.23
CA GLN A 254 -0.63 -9.99 -7.34
C GLN A 254 0.11 -9.86 -8.69
N PHE A 255 1.43 -9.97 -8.67
CA PHE A 255 2.29 -9.95 -9.86
C PHE A 255 2.14 -8.70 -10.73
N ASN A 256 1.77 -7.56 -10.13
CA ASN A 256 1.55 -6.31 -10.85
C ASN A 256 0.47 -6.41 -11.94
N VAL A 257 -0.57 -7.25 -11.74
CA VAL A 257 -1.73 -7.26 -12.65
C VAL A 257 -2.40 -5.89 -12.70
N THR A 258 -2.99 -5.59 -13.86
CA THR A 258 -3.75 -4.34 -14.06
C THR A 258 -4.90 -4.20 -13.06
N GLU A 259 -5.14 -3.00 -12.54
CA GLU A 259 -6.30 -2.67 -11.69
C GLU A 259 -7.55 -2.31 -12.51
N ASN A 260 -7.47 -2.33 -13.84
CA ASN A 260 -8.58 -2.04 -14.72
C ASN A 260 -9.77 -3.01 -14.45
N PRO A 261 -11.02 -2.50 -14.42
CA PRO A 261 -11.46 -1.15 -14.79
C PRO A 261 -11.51 -0.14 -13.62
N PHE A 262 -10.93 -0.43 -12.46
CA PHE A 262 -11.01 0.39 -11.24
C PHE A 262 -9.81 1.35 -11.08
N VAL A 263 -9.61 2.23 -12.06
CA VAL A 263 -8.38 3.03 -12.22
C VAL A 263 -8.58 4.55 -12.19
N ALA A 264 -9.81 5.05 -12.08
CA ALA A 264 -10.09 6.49 -12.23
C ALA A 264 -9.34 7.37 -11.20
N SER A 265 -9.20 6.91 -9.95
CA SER A 265 -8.44 7.65 -8.93
C SER A 265 -6.95 7.69 -9.25
N GLN A 266 -6.39 6.58 -9.71
CA GLN A 266 -4.97 6.43 -10.02
C GLN A 266 -4.59 7.27 -11.24
N TYR A 267 -5.42 7.31 -12.29
CA TYR A 267 -5.21 8.25 -13.40
C TYR A 267 -5.30 9.71 -12.98
N ALA A 268 -6.23 10.07 -12.08
CA ALA A 268 -6.31 11.43 -11.56
C ALA A 268 -5.04 11.81 -10.77
N MET A 269 -4.52 10.88 -9.95
CA MET A 269 -3.25 11.06 -9.24
C MET A 269 -2.07 11.15 -10.20
N GLN A 270 -2.03 10.29 -11.22
CA GLN A 270 -1.00 10.29 -12.23
C GLN A 270 -0.93 11.62 -12.97
N ALA A 271 -2.07 12.13 -13.42
CA ALA A 271 -2.16 13.45 -14.05
C ALA A 271 -1.75 14.57 -13.09
N TRP A 272 -2.17 14.51 -11.82
CA TRP A 272 -1.83 15.52 -10.80
C TRP A 272 -0.32 15.54 -10.47
N GLY A 273 0.29 14.36 -10.30
CA GLY A 273 1.73 14.22 -10.09
C GLY A 273 2.54 14.71 -11.28
N ALA A 274 2.09 14.40 -12.50
CA ALA A 274 2.72 14.87 -13.74
C ALA A 274 2.65 16.40 -13.88
N ILE A 275 1.53 17.03 -13.53
CA ILE A 275 1.37 18.50 -13.55
C ILE A 275 2.30 19.17 -12.54
N GLY A 276 2.43 18.59 -11.34
CA GLY A 276 3.26 19.16 -10.27
C GLY A 276 4.76 18.91 -10.44
N GLY A 277 5.15 17.86 -11.17
CA GLY A 277 6.55 17.41 -11.25
C GLY A 277 7.10 16.84 -9.95
N GLU A 278 6.24 16.59 -8.95
CA GLU A 278 6.61 16.01 -7.66
C GLU A 278 5.53 15.07 -7.12
N TRP A 279 5.94 14.16 -6.23
CA TRP A 279 5.08 13.11 -5.66
C TRP A 279 5.07 13.12 -4.12
N SER A 280 5.41 14.26 -3.51
CA SER A 280 5.37 14.43 -2.07
C SER A 280 3.93 14.31 -1.55
N LEU A 281 3.75 13.70 -0.37
CA LEU A 281 2.43 13.53 0.23
C LEU A 281 1.68 14.87 0.37
N GLY A 282 2.38 15.95 0.73
CA GLY A 282 1.82 17.30 0.84
C GLY A 282 1.22 17.81 -0.47
N TRP A 283 1.94 17.68 -1.59
CA TRP A 283 1.44 18.03 -2.92
C TRP A 283 0.27 17.17 -3.35
N MET A 284 0.40 15.85 -3.18
CA MET A 284 -0.61 14.89 -3.61
C MET A 284 -1.93 15.07 -2.85
N ARG A 285 -1.90 15.56 -1.61
CA ARG A 285 -3.09 15.88 -0.79
C ARG A 285 -3.89 17.09 -1.27
N LEU A 286 -3.35 17.92 -2.18
CA LEU A 286 -4.13 18.98 -2.80
C LEU A 286 -5.25 18.44 -3.71
N LEU A 287 -5.06 17.23 -4.25
CA LEU A 287 -6.07 16.55 -5.05
C LEU A 287 -7.31 16.14 -4.22
N PRO A 288 -7.21 15.37 -3.12
CA PRO A 288 -8.36 15.11 -2.26
C PRO A 288 -8.91 16.39 -1.63
N LEU A 289 -8.09 17.41 -1.30
CA LEU A 289 -8.61 18.72 -0.87
C LEU A 289 -9.64 19.28 -1.87
N ALA A 290 -9.33 19.25 -3.16
CA ALA A 290 -10.25 19.69 -4.21
C ALA A 290 -11.54 18.84 -4.21
N TYR A 291 -11.44 17.52 -4.06
CA TYR A 291 -12.60 16.64 -3.96
C TYR A 291 -13.49 16.96 -2.75
N GLY A 292 -12.90 17.19 -1.58
CA GLY A 292 -13.61 17.54 -0.36
C GLY A 292 -14.38 18.85 -0.47
N LEU A 293 -13.71 19.89 -0.96
CA LEU A 293 -14.32 21.22 -1.17
C LEU A 293 -15.44 21.18 -2.22
N ALA A 294 -15.22 20.45 -3.32
CA ALA A 294 -16.25 20.26 -4.34
C ALA A 294 -17.46 19.46 -3.81
N THR A 295 -17.21 18.42 -3.02
CA THR A 295 -18.26 17.65 -2.32
C THR A 295 -19.08 18.57 -1.43
N TYR A 296 -18.43 19.36 -0.57
CA TYR A 296 -19.10 20.32 0.31
C TYR A 296 -19.95 21.32 -0.49
N ALA A 297 -19.41 21.90 -1.56
CA ALA A 297 -20.13 22.85 -2.41
C ALA A 297 -21.39 22.22 -3.04
N LEU A 298 -21.30 20.99 -3.55
CA LEU A 298 -22.42 20.25 -4.11
C LEU A 298 -23.49 19.95 -3.04
N LEU A 299 -23.09 19.55 -1.83
CA LEU A 299 -24.02 19.33 -0.73
C LEU A 299 -24.70 20.63 -0.28
N ARG A 300 -24.00 21.77 -0.30
CA ARG A 300 -24.59 23.09 -0.03
C ARG A 300 -25.65 23.46 -1.08
N VAL A 301 -25.39 23.21 -2.36
CA VAL A 301 -26.36 23.37 -3.44
C VAL A 301 -27.56 22.45 -3.26
N LEU A 302 -27.33 21.17 -2.96
CA LEU A 302 -28.37 20.16 -2.74
C LEU A 302 -29.31 20.57 -1.60
N VAL A 303 -28.76 20.86 -0.41
CA VAL A 303 -29.54 21.22 0.78
C VAL A 303 -30.33 22.52 0.54
N ALA A 304 -29.71 23.55 -0.03
CA ALA A 304 -30.40 24.80 -0.38
C ALA A 304 -31.54 24.55 -1.37
N THR A 305 -31.29 23.69 -2.37
CA THR A 305 -32.25 23.29 -3.39
C THR A 305 -33.45 22.58 -2.77
N MET A 306 -33.23 21.51 -1.98
CA MET A 306 -34.29 20.68 -1.38
C MET A 306 -35.14 21.42 -0.32
N LEU A 307 -34.56 22.40 0.38
CA LEU A 307 -35.31 23.25 1.32
C LEU A 307 -36.09 24.39 0.61
N GLY A 308 -35.59 24.92 -0.52
CA GLY A 308 -36.28 25.88 -1.40
C GLY A 308 -36.35 27.34 -0.87
N ARG A 309 -36.84 28.29 -1.72
CA ARG A 309 -36.97 29.73 -1.40
C ARG A 309 -38.10 30.11 -0.42
N LEU A 310 -39.02 29.19 -0.11
CA LEU A 310 -40.11 29.41 0.85
C LEU A 310 -39.63 29.20 2.29
N VAL A 311 -38.72 30.07 2.70
CA VAL A 311 -38.85 30.63 4.03
C VAL A 311 -38.87 32.15 3.89
N VAL A 312 -40.01 32.64 3.45
CA VAL A 312 -40.54 33.91 3.95
C VAL A 312 -40.60 33.72 5.47
N GLY A 313 -39.59 34.24 6.18
CA GLY A 313 -39.73 34.53 7.60
C GLY A 313 -38.67 34.05 8.59
N ARG A 314 -37.94 32.92 8.43
CA ARG A 314 -36.93 32.53 9.45
C ARG A 314 -35.85 31.43 9.24
N VAL A 315 -35.87 30.44 8.33
CA VAL A 315 -34.99 29.22 8.43
C VAL A 315 -34.05 28.95 7.24
N ALA A 316 -34.47 29.10 5.97
CA ALA A 316 -33.58 28.87 4.81
C ALA A 316 -32.55 29.99 4.57
N ARG A 317 -32.72 31.12 5.26
CA ARG A 317 -31.77 32.25 5.29
C ARG A 317 -30.83 32.22 6.51
N ARG A 318 -30.86 31.15 7.32
CA ARG A 318 -30.04 31.11 8.54
C ARG A 318 -28.62 30.63 8.24
N PRO A 319 -27.58 31.32 8.76
CA PRO A 319 -26.22 30.78 8.78
C PRO A 319 -26.17 29.37 9.39
N ALA A 320 -27.14 29.02 10.26
CA ALA A 320 -27.29 27.69 10.84
C ALA A 320 -27.31 26.53 9.84
N VAL A 321 -27.90 26.68 8.64
CA VAL A 321 -27.90 25.60 7.63
C VAL A 321 -26.49 25.37 7.09
N ALA A 322 -25.76 26.45 6.80
CA ALA A 322 -24.38 26.37 6.35
C ALA A 322 -23.48 25.74 7.42
N TRP A 323 -23.65 26.16 8.68
CA TRP A 323 -22.94 25.60 9.82
C TRP A 323 -23.26 24.13 10.10
N ALA A 324 -24.51 23.69 9.91
CA ALA A 324 -24.87 22.29 10.09
C ALA A 324 -24.25 21.40 9.01
N VAL A 325 -24.27 21.84 7.74
CA VAL A 325 -23.59 21.12 6.65
C VAL A 325 -22.07 21.15 6.86
N ALA A 326 -21.50 22.28 7.28
CA ALA A 326 -20.07 22.40 7.58
C ALA A 326 -19.64 21.45 8.70
N ALA A 327 -20.35 21.45 9.83
CA ALA A 327 -20.02 20.58 10.96
C ALA A 327 -20.14 19.10 10.62
N ALA A 328 -21.21 18.70 9.92
CA ALA A 328 -21.39 17.31 9.49
C ALA A 328 -20.37 16.89 8.41
N HIS A 329 -20.02 17.79 7.50
CA HIS A 329 -19.00 17.53 6.48
C HIS A 329 -17.63 17.36 7.14
N LEU A 330 -17.22 18.28 8.01
CA LEU A 330 -15.95 18.19 8.73
C LEU A 330 -15.87 16.92 9.61
N LEU A 331 -16.98 16.50 10.22
CA LEU A 331 -17.03 15.26 10.99
C LEU A 331 -16.67 14.02 10.15
N TRP A 332 -17.10 13.97 8.88
CA TRP A 332 -16.73 12.89 7.95
C TRP A 332 -15.38 13.13 7.26
N TRP A 333 -15.08 14.39 6.92
CA TRP A 333 -13.91 14.80 6.15
C TRP A 333 -12.60 14.60 6.91
N LEU A 334 -12.55 14.97 8.19
CA LEU A 334 -11.31 14.90 8.97
C LEU A 334 -10.77 13.45 9.08
N PRO A 335 -11.58 12.42 9.40
CA PRO A 335 -11.09 11.04 9.48
C PRO A 335 -11.04 10.26 8.15
N TYR A 336 -11.89 10.56 7.15
CA TYR A 336 -12.00 9.76 5.91
C TYR A 336 -11.67 10.52 4.61
N GLY A 337 -11.60 11.85 4.65
CA GLY A 337 -11.56 12.67 3.44
C GLY A 337 -10.16 12.98 2.91
N MET A 338 -9.18 13.12 3.80
CA MET A 338 -7.80 13.46 3.43
C MET A 338 -6.94 12.21 3.32
N THR A 339 -7.06 11.55 2.17
CA THR A 339 -6.34 10.32 1.83
C THR A 339 -6.22 10.22 0.31
N LEU A 340 -5.23 9.48 -0.18
CA LEU A 340 -5.03 9.18 -1.61
C LEU A 340 -5.82 7.95 -2.08
N ARG A 341 -6.56 7.30 -1.18
CA ARG A 341 -7.51 6.25 -1.53
C ARG A 341 -8.66 6.77 -2.44
N PRO A 342 -9.42 5.90 -3.12
CA PRO A 342 -10.50 6.30 -4.03
C PRO A 342 -11.75 6.91 -3.36
N GLU A 343 -11.99 6.67 -2.06
CA GLU A 343 -13.25 7.06 -1.40
C GLU A 343 -13.58 8.57 -1.45
N PRO A 344 -12.62 9.53 -1.34
CA PRO A 344 -12.90 10.96 -1.53
C PRO A 344 -13.44 11.30 -2.93
N LEU A 345 -12.93 10.65 -3.99
CA LEU A 345 -13.46 10.81 -5.35
C LEU A 345 -14.88 10.21 -5.45
N ILE A 346 -15.14 9.09 -4.77
CA ILE A 346 -16.46 8.46 -4.71
C ILE A 346 -17.47 9.33 -3.95
N ALA A 347 -17.07 9.98 -2.87
CA ALA A 347 -17.91 10.91 -2.13
C ALA A 347 -18.30 12.12 -3.02
N LEU A 348 -17.34 12.64 -3.80
CA LEU A 348 -17.60 13.69 -4.79
C LEU A 348 -18.58 13.22 -5.87
N GLY A 349 -18.32 12.06 -6.46
CA GLY A 349 -19.21 11.45 -7.47
C GLY A 349 -20.61 11.23 -6.93
N THR A 350 -20.75 10.68 -5.72
CA THR A 350 -22.04 10.46 -5.04
C THR A 350 -22.79 11.78 -4.80
N ALA A 351 -22.11 12.83 -4.36
CA ALA A 351 -22.71 14.16 -4.20
C ALA A 351 -23.18 14.74 -5.55
N ALA A 352 -22.39 14.58 -6.61
CA ALA A 352 -22.75 15.02 -7.96
C ALA A 352 -23.96 14.27 -8.50
N VAL A 353 -23.99 12.93 -8.37
CA VAL A 353 -25.13 12.09 -8.75
C VAL A 353 -26.38 12.53 -7.98
N TRP A 354 -26.28 12.83 -6.69
CA TRP A 354 -27.44 13.26 -5.93
C TRP A 354 -27.98 14.63 -6.36
N VAL A 355 -27.09 15.60 -6.63
CA VAL A 355 -27.50 16.90 -7.19
C VAL A 355 -28.19 16.73 -8.55
N LEU A 356 -27.64 15.88 -9.42
CA LEU A 356 -28.21 15.59 -10.75
C LEU A 356 -29.53 14.82 -10.66
N ALA A 357 -29.64 13.85 -9.75
CA ALA A 357 -30.88 13.11 -9.50
C ALA A 357 -31.98 14.03 -8.98
N GLU A 358 -31.66 14.95 -8.06
CA GLU A 358 -32.61 15.95 -7.58
C GLU A 358 -33.03 16.93 -8.70
N LEU A 359 -32.10 17.32 -9.57
CA LEU A 359 -32.42 18.13 -10.75
C LEU A 359 -33.33 17.38 -11.74
N ALA A 360 -33.01 16.12 -12.03
CA ALA A 360 -33.82 15.24 -12.88
C ALA A 360 -35.23 15.09 -12.33
N ARG A 361 -35.37 14.84 -11.02
CA ARG A 361 -36.66 14.74 -10.34
C ARG A 361 -37.46 16.05 -10.39
N ARG A 362 -36.82 17.20 -10.23
CA ARG A 362 -37.49 18.52 -10.30
C ARG A 362 -38.00 18.84 -11.69
N ARG A 363 -37.16 18.57 -12.70
CA ARG A 363 -37.52 18.78 -14.10
C ARG A 363 -38.39 17.66 -14.66
N ARG A 364 -38.53 16.52 -13.97
CA ARG A 364 -39.10 15.27 -14.51
C ARG A 364 -38.44 14.88 -15.84
N SER A 365 -37.11 14.91 -15.85
CA SER A 365 -36.30 14.74 -17.05
C SER A 365 -35.55 13.41 -17.06
N VAL A 366 -35.85 12.56 -18.05
CA VAL A 366 -35.08 11.33 -18.31
C VAL A 366 -33.68 11.65 -18.85
N GLY A 367 -33.52 12.75 -19.59
CA GLY A 367 -32.22 13.16 -20.12
C GLY A 367 -31.23 13.61 -19.04
N VAL A 368 -31.68 14.39 -18.06
CA VAL A 368 -30.84 14.75 -16.88
C VAL A 368 -30.56 13.50 -16.03
N PHE A 369 -31.52 12.58 -15.92
CA PHE A 369 -31.30 11.30 -15.25
C PHE A 369 -30.21 10.47 -15.95
N ALA A 370 -30.14 10.47 -17.29
CA ALA A 370 -29.06 9.82 -18.04
C ALA A 370 -27.67 10.38 -17.67
N VAL A 371 -27.55 11.71 -17.53
CA VAL A 371 -26.30 12.33 -17.08
C VAL A 371 -25.94 11.90 -15.66
N ALA A 372 -26.93 11.78 -14.76
CA ALA A 372 -26.70 11.24 -13.42
C ALA A 372 -26.20 9.78 -13.46
N VAL A 373 -26.74 8.96 -14.36
CA VAL A 373 -26.28 7.57 -14.58
C VAL A 373 -24.85 7.53 -15.12
N ALA A 374 -24.50 8.40 -16.08
CA ALA A 374 -23.12 8.50 -16.57
C ALA A 374 -22.15 8.85 -15.44
N VAL A 375 -22.46 9.84 -14.60
CA VAL A 375 -21.60 10.20 -13.46
C VAL A 375 -21.51 9.05 -12.45
N ALA A 376 -22.59 8.33 -12.18
CA ALA A 376 -22.57 7.16 -11.31
C ALA A 376 -21.67 6.05 -11.88
N ALA A 377 -21.81 5.74 -13.17
CA ALA A 377 -21.00 4.73 -13.86
C ALA A 377 -19.51 5.11 -13.90
N LEU A 378 -19.20 6.38 -14.17
CA LEU A 378 -17.83 6.90 -14.07
C LEU A 378 -17.28 6.75 -12.65
N THR A 379 -18.09 7.03 -11.62
CA THR A 379 -17.66 6.92 -10.21
C THR A 379 -17.35 5.47 -9.82
N VAL A 380 -18.06 4.49 -10.39
CA VAL A 380 -17.77 3.05 -10.17
C VAL A 380 -16.37 2.67 -10.65
N THR A 381 -15.82 3.35 -11.66
CA THR A 381 -14.44 3.09 -12.14
C THR A 381 -13.34 3.55 -11.18
N ALA A 382 -13.67 4.16 -10.03
CA ALA A 382 -12.68 4.46 -9.00
C ALA A 382 -12.37 3.24 -8.13
N SER A 383 -13.38 2.44 -7.75
CA SER A 383 -13.25 1.20 -6.98
C SER A 383 -14.60 0.48 -6.87
N PRO A 384 -14.64 -0.78 -6.38
CA PRO A 384 -15.90 -1.47 -6.09
C PRO A 384 -16.83 -0.71 -5.12
N THR A 385 -16.30 0.09 -4.18
CA THR A 385 -17.13 0.90 -3.27
C THR A 385 -17.84 2.06 -4.01
N GLY A 386 -17.40 2.39 -5.22
CA GLY A 386 -18.00 3.39 -6.10
C GLY A 386 -19.46 3.11 -6.45
N LEU A 387 -19.93 1.87 -6.29
CA LEU A 387 -21.33 1.49 -6.47
C LEU A 387 -22.28 2.27 -5.55
N VAL A 388 -21.79 2.79 -4.41
CA VAL A 388 -22.54 3.69 -3.52
C VAL A 388 -23.06 4.93 -4.26
N ALA A 389 -22.35 5.40 -5.29
CA ALA A 389 -22.76 6.56 -6.09
C ALA A 389 -24.07 6.35 -6.85
N ALA A 390 -24.54 5.10 -7.02
CA ALA A 390 -25.84 4.79 -7.62
C ALA A 390 -27.00 4.97 -6.62
N ALA A 391 -26.76 4.93 -5.30
CA ALA A 391 -27.82 5.00 -4.29
C ALA A 391 -28.74 6.25 -4.40
N PRO A 392 -28.23 7.46 -4.68
CA PRO A 392 -29.08 8.64 -4.85
C PRO A 392 -30.05 8.57 -6.03
N LEU A 393 -29.80 7.71 -7.04
CA LEU A 393 -30.70 7.53 -8.18
C LEU A 393 -32.08 6.98 -7.75
N VAL A 394 -32.14 6.27 -6.62
CA VAL A 394 -33.39 5.70 -6.06
C VAL A 394 -34.43 6.78 -5.74
N VAL A 395 -34.00 8.01 -5.43
CA VAL A 395 -34.89 9.15 -5.21
C VAL A 395 -35.75 9.47 -6.44
N CYS A 396 -35.30 9.05 -7.63
CA CYS A 396 -36.03 9.24 -8.88
C CYS A 396 -37.09 8.15 -9.14
N LEU A 397 -37.03 6.98 -8.48
CA LEU A 397 -37.90 5.85 -8.83
C LEU A 397 -39.40 6.16 -8.80
N PRO A 398 -39.96 6.90 -7.82
CA PRO A 398 -41.40 7.13 -7.79
C PRO A 398 -41.91 7.90 -9.01
N TRP A 399 -41.17 8.90 -9.47
CA TRP A 399 -41.57 9.67 -10.65
C TRP A 399 -41.20 8.94 -11.95
N LEU A 400 -40.07 8.22 -11.98
CA LEU A 400 -39.68 7.41 -13.13
C LEU A 400 -40.70 6.30 -13.39
N TRP A 401 -41.24 5.68 -12.35
CA TRP A 401 -42.31 4.70 -12.47
C TRP A 401 -43.59 5.31 -13.07
N GLN A 402 -43.99 6.49 -12.61
CA GLN A 402 -45.12 7.22 -13.18
C GLN A 402 -44.89 7.58 -14.65
N TRP A 403 -43.69 8.09 -14.96
CA TRP A 403 -43.28 8.40 -16.33
C TRP A 403 -43.28 7.15 -17.21
N TRP A 404 -42.76 6.03 -16.71
CA TRP A 404 -42.68 4.75 -17.42
C TRP A 404 -44.07 4.24 -17.81
N ARG A 405 -45.02 4.28 -16.87
CA ARG A 405 -46.41 3.88 -17.13
C ARG A 405 -47.08 4.73 -18.20
N ALA A 406 -46.80 6.04 -18.21
CA ALA A 406 -47.37 6.98 -19.18
C ALA A 406 -46.64 6.98 -20.55
N ALA A 407 -45.37 6.57 -20.59
CA ALA A 407 -44.55 6.61 -21.80
C ALA A 407 -45.01 5.56 -22.84
N SER A 408 -44.92 5.92 -24.12
CA SER A 408 -45.11 5.00 -25.24
C SER A 408 -44.02 3.93 -25.29
N GLY A 409 -44.27 2.78 -25.95
CA GLY A 409 -43.28 1.71 -26.08
C GLY A 409 -41.95 2.19 -26.69
N ARG A 410 -42.00 3.05 -27.71
CA ARG A 410 -40.81 3.66 -28.33
C ARG A 410 -40.01 4.49 -27.34
N ASN A 411 -40.67 5.30 -26.50
CA ASN A 411 -40.00 6.14 -25.50
C ASN A 411 -39.38 5.31 -24.37
N ARG A 412 -40.02 4.20 -23.97
CA ARG A 412 -39.47 3.26 -23.00
C ARG A 412 -38.16 2.65 -23.50
N VAL A 413 -38.16 2.14 -24.73
CA VAL A 413 -36.96 1.59 -25.38
C VAL A 413 -35.87 2.65 -25.51
N ALA A 414 -36.21 3.85 -25.97
CA ALA A 414 -35.27 4.96 -26.09
C ALA A 414 -34.62 5.33 -24.75
N ALA A 415 -35.39 5.34 -23.65
CA ALA A 415 -34.85 5.61 -22.32
C ALA A 415 -33.88 4.52 -21.85
N VAL A 416 -34.21 3.24 -22.05
CA VAL A 416 -33.30 2.12 -21.70
C VAL A 416 -32.00 2.20 -22.50
N LEU A 417 -32.10 2.44 -23.82
CA LEU A 417 -30.94 2.62 -24.68
C LEU A 417 -30.10 3.83 -24.28
N LEU A 418 -30.74 4.92 -23.85
CA LEU A 418 -30.05 6.11 -23.35
C LEU A 418 -29.31 5.83 -22.04
N MET A 419 -29.88 5.04 -21.11
CA MET A 419 -29.19 4.65 -19.88
C MET A 419 -27.99 3.75 -20.16
N GLY A 420 -28.16 2.74 -21.01
CA GLY A 420 -27.06 1.85 -21.41
C GLY A 420 -25.95 2.61 -22.13
N ALA A 421 -26.31 3.56 -22.99
CA ALA A 421 -25.36 4.45 -23.65
C ALA A 421 -24.67 5.40 -22.66
N ALA A 422 -25.37 5.96 -21.68
CA ALA A 422 -24.75 6.80 -20.65
C ALA A 422 -23.76 6.00 -19.78
N ALA A 423 -24.07 4.74 -19.49
CA ALA A 423 -23.20 3.85 -18.74
C ALA A 423 -21.94 3.41 -19.53
N SER A 424 -21.89 3.58 -20.85
CA SER A 424 -20.69 3.27 -21.65
C SER A 424 -19.49 4.17 -21.33
N ILE A 425 -19.68 5.26 -20.57
CA ILE A 425 -18.59 6.11 -20.06
C ILE A 425 -17.52 5.35 -19.27
N VAL A 426 -17.83 4.15 -18.78
CA VAL A 426 -16.86 3.24 -18.15
C VAL A 426 -15.76 2.82 -19.13
N VAL A 427 -16.07 2.72 -20.42
CA VAL A 427 -15.16 2.21 -21.45
C VAL A 427 -13.93 3.08 -21.65
N PRO A 428 -14.04 4.40 -21.93
CA PRO A 428 -12.88 5.24 -22.16
C PRO A 428 -11.99 5.44 -20.92
N VAL A 429 -12.45 5.03 -19.73
CA VAL A 429 -11.64 5.04 -18.50
C VAL A 429 -11.08 3.66 -18.19
N GLY A 430 -11.92 2.62 -18.17
CA GLY A 430 -11.52 1.28 -17.76
C GLY A 430 -10.85 0.44 -18.85
N PHE A 431 -10.94 0.82 -20.12
CA PHE A 431 -10.44 0.04 -21.27
C PHE A 431 -9.61 0.88 -22.26
N ALA A 432 -9.11 2.05 -21.85
CA ALA A 432 -8.29 2.91 -22.70
C ALA A 432 -7.00 2.18 -23.15
N ASP A 433 -6.24 1.69 -22.17
CA ASP A 433 -5.02 0.91 -22.31
C ASP A 433 -5.32 -0.60 -22.24
N ALA A 434 -6.13 -1.06 -21.29
CA ALA A 434 -6.44 -2.47 -21.08
C ALA A 434 -7.42 -3.07 -22.11
N THR A 435 -7.31 -4.37 -22.35
CA THR A 435 -8.23 -5.17 -23.17
C THR A 435 -9.21 -5.99 -22.32
N LEU A 436 -10.24 -6.59 -22.93
CA LEU A 436 -11.13 -7.53 -22.24
C LEU A 436 -10.36 -8.73 -21.67
N GLY A 437 -9.40 -9.28 -22.42
CA GLY A 437 -8.55 -10.38 -21.96
C GLY A 437 -7.75 -10.02 -20.70
N ASP A 438 -7.20 -8.81 -20.66
CA ASP A 438 -6.42 -8.31 -19.53
C ASP A 438 -7.27 -8.17 -18.25
N VAL A 439 -8.46 -7.58 -18.38
CA VAL A 439 -9.40 -7.39 -17.27
C VAL A 439 -9.92 -8.74 -16.75
N LEU A 440 -10.23 -9.69 -17.62
CA LEU A 440 -10.68 -11.03 -17.20
C LEU A 440 -9.59 -11.78 -16.42
N GLU A 441 -8.33 -11.68 -16.85
CA GLU A 441 -7.21 -12.27 -16.12
C GLU A 441 -6.98 -11.56 -14.78
N SER A 442 -6.98 -10.22 -14.77
CA SER A 442 -6.84 -9.44 -13.54
C SER A 442 -7.90 -9.83 -12.50
N VAL A 443 -9.17 -9.89 -12.88
CA VAL A 443 -10.26 -10.29 -11.96
C VAL A 443 -10.03 -11.71 -11.42
N ALA A 444 -9.54 -12.63 -12.25
CA ALA A 444 -9.23 -13.99 -11.82
C ALA A 444 -8.08 -14.02 -10.79
N VAL A 445 -7.03 -13.23 -11.01
CA VAL A 445 -5.88 -13.10 -10.08
C VAL A 445 -6.31 -12.47 -8.76
N HIS A 446 -7.05 -11.35 -8.80
CA HIS A 446 -7.59 -10.72 -7.60
C HIS A 446 -8.48 -11.68 -6.79
N ARG A 447 -9.30 -12.48 -7.46
CA ARG A 447 -10.15 -13.49 -6.82
C ARG A 447 -9.35 -14.63 -6.19
N TRP A 448 -8.27 -15.06 -6.82
CA TRP A 448 -7.46 -16.17 -6.31
C TRP A 448 -6.60 -15.77 -5.10
N TYR A 449 -5.90 -14.64 -5.19
CA TYR A 449 -4.86 -14.27 -4.22
C TYR A 449 -5.35 -13.36 -3.10
N TYR A 450 -6.41 -12.59 -3.33
CA TYR A 450 -6.97 -11.75 -2.28
C TYR A 450 -7.91 -12.54 -1.37
N ARG A 451 -7.96 -12.20 -0.08
CA ARG A 451 -9.01 -12.71 0.80
C ARG A 451 -10.31 -11.96 0.51
N GLN A 452 -11.22 -12.61 -0.21
CA GLN A 452 -12.55 -12.07 -0.47
C GLN A 452 -13.54 -12.47 0.63
N HIS A 453 -14.51 -11.62 0.85
CA HIS A 453 -15.61 -11.85 1.79
C HIS A 453 -16.93 -11.92 1.04
N ALA A 454 -17.80 -12.82 1.49
CA ALA A 454 -19.15 -12.90 0.94
C ALA A 454 -19.98 -11.69 1.39
N TRP A 455 -21.09 -11.43 0.70
CA TRP A 455 -21.92 -10.28 0.99
C TRP A 455 -22.57 -10.31 2.39
N TYR A 456 -22.79 -11.51 2.94
CA TYR A 456 -23.34 -11.70 4.29
C TYR A 456 -22.31 -11.49 5.40
N ASP A 457 -21.01 -11.38 5.08
CA ASP A 457 -19.94 -11.07 6.03
C ASP A 457 -19.81 -9.56 6.29
N GLU A 458 -20.82 -8.78 5.94
CA GLU A 458 -20.85 -7.33 6.13
C GLU A 458 -20.65 -6.89 7.58
N TYR A 459 -20.93 -7.78 8.55
CA TYR A 459 -20.63 -7.53 9.95
C TYR A 459 -19.14 -7.24 10.20
N LEU A 460 -18.23 -7.73 9.35
CA LEU A 460 -16.79 -7.50 9.48
C LEU A 460 -16.41 -6.02 9.34
N HIS A 461 -17.10 -5.22 8.52
CA HIS A 461 -16.84 -3.78 8.46
C HIS A 461 -17.03 -3.13 9.85
N TYR A 462 -18.09 -3.52 10.55
CA TYR A 462 -18.43 -2.98 11.87
C TYR A 462 -17.59 -3.62 12.98
N ALA A 463 -17.27 -4.91 12.88
CA ALA A 463 -16.36 -5.56 13.82
C ALA A 463 -14.98 -4.90 13.78
N ASN A 464 -14.41 -4.71 12.58
CA ASN A 464 -13.13 -4.03 12.36
C ASN A 464 -13.15 -2.58 12.87
N LEU A 465 -14.28 -1.87 12.77
CA LEU A 465 -14.44 -0.52 13.31
C LEU A 465 -14.37 -0.49 14.85
N LEU A 466 -14.73 -1.59 15.52
CA LEU A 466 -14.81 -1.68 16.98
C LEU A 466 -13.58 -2.34 17.63
N VAL A 467 -12.63 -2.84 16.84
CA VAL A 467 -11.32 -3.31 17.33
C VAL A 467 -10.59 -2.14 18.02
N PRO A 468 -9.92 -2.36 19.16
CA PRO A 468 -9.25 -1.30 19.91
C PRO A 468 -7.89 -0.87 19.31
N ASP A 469 -7.72 -0.89 17.98
CA ASP A 469 -6.48 -0.50 17.29
C ASP A 469 -6.68 0.74 16.38
N ASP A 470 -5.73 1.01 15.48
CA ASP A 470 -5.77 2.13 14.53
C ASP A 470 -6.90 2.04 13.49
N ARG A 471 -7.44 0.83 13.23
CA ARG A 471 -8.64 0.65 12.39
C ARG A 471 -9.85 1.22 13.10
N GLY A 472 -9.93 1.05 14.42
CA GLY A 472 -11.02 1.49 15.27
C GLY A 472 -10.79 2.79 16.03
N ALA A 473 -9.93 3.69 15.55
CA ALA A 473 -9.69 4.99 16.19
C ALA A 473 -11.00 5.77 16.43
N TRP A 474 -11.11 6.50 17.55
CA TRP A 474 -12.36 7.19 17.93
C TRP A 474 -12.89 8.13 16.84
N GLY A 475 -11.99 8.80 16.12
CA GLY A 475 -12.31 9.72 15.03
C GLY A 475 -12.96 9.01 13.84
N LYS A 476 -12.58 7.76 13.55
CA LYS A 476 -13.19 6.91 12.51
C LYS A 476 -14.55 6.37 12.95
N ARG A 477 -14.71 6.02 14.24
CA ARG A 477 -15.97 5.52 14.82
C ARG A 477 -17.07 6.55 14.83
N LEU A 478 -16.76 7.78 15.24
CA LEU A 478 -17.74 8.82 15.53
C LEU A 478 -18.71 9.14 14.38
N PRO A 479 -18.27 9.48 13.15
CA PRO A 479 -19.18 9.74 12.03
C PRO A 479 -20.08 8.54 11.70
N VAL A 480 -19.52 7.32 11.73
CA VAL A 480 -20.25 6.09 11.38
C VAL A 480 -21.31 5.77 12.43
N LEU A 481 -20.93 5.70 13.70
CA LEU A 481 -21.85 5.33 14.78
C LEU A 481 -22.94 6.38 14.99
N LEU A 482 -22.63 7.68 14.88
CA LEU A 482 -23.66 8.72 14.92
C LEU A 482 -24.63 8.59 13.75
N THR A 483 -24.15 8.21 12.57
CA THR A 483 -24.99 7.95 11.39
C THR A 483 -25.90 6.75 11.61
N LEU A 484 -25.41 5.64 12.17
CA LEU A 484 -26.22 4.47 12.52
C LEU A 484 -27.27 4.78 13.59
N GLY A 485 -26.88 5.46 14.68
CA GLY A 485 -27.82 5.93 15.70
C GLY A 485 -28.88 6.87 15.12
N MET A 486 -28.50 7.66 14.11
CA MET A 486 -29.44 8.51 13.38
C MET A 486 -30.39 7.69 12.48
N LEU A 487 -29.90 6.69 11.76
CA LEU A 487 -30.76 5.82 10.96
C LEU A 487 -31.81 5.11 11.85
N LEU A 488 -31.41 4.63 13.02
CA LEU A 488 -32.32 4.05 14.01
C LEU A 488 -33.39 5.07 14.46
N ALA A 489 -32.99 6.27 14.85
CA ALA A 489 -33.95 7.29 15.29
C ALA A 489 -34.92 7.73 14.17
N VAL A 490 -34.47 7.79 12.91
CA VAL A 490 -35.37 8.06 11.77
C VAL A 490 -36.34 6.90 11.54
N ALA A 491 -35.86 5.64 11.61
CA ALA A 491 -36.70 4.46 11.42
C ALA A 491 -37.81 4.36 12.47
N LEU A 492 -37.48 4.59 13.75
CA LEU A 492 -38.45 4.65 14.85
C LEU A 492 -39.50 5.77 14.66
N GLY A 493 -39.07 6.89 14.07
CA GLY A 493 -39.95 8.01 13.74
C GLY A 493 -40.85 7.79 12.51
N ALA A 494 -40.44 6.94 11.56
CA ALA A 494 -41.11 6.74 10.28
C ALA A 494 -42.49 6.05 10.39
N GLY A 495 -42.72 5.24 11.42
CA GLY A 495 -44.02 4.61 11.70
C GLY A 495 -45.14 5.59 12.07
N HIS A 496 -44.82 6.85 12.35
CA HIS A 496 -45.77 7.86 12.84
C HIS A 496 -46.10 8.90 11.76
N ARG A 497 -47.16 8.65 10.98
CA ARG A 497 -47.55 9.35 9.72
C ARG A 497 -47.70 10.89 9.79
N ARG A 498 -47.57 11.54 10.95
CA ARG A 498 -47.73 13.00 11.12
C ARG A 498 -46.43 13.77 11.41
N GLY A 499 -45.28 13.11 11.62
CA GLY A 499 -44.02 13.73 12.06
C GLY A 499 -43.02 14.19 10.98
N THR A 500 -43.23 13.77 9.74
CA THR A 500 -42.33 14.01 8.60
C THR A 500 -42.83 15.10 7.64
N ALA A 501 -43.91 15.81 8.01
CA ALA A 501 -44.50 16.86 7.19
C ALA A 501 -43.49 17.99 6.87
N GLY A 502 -43.49 18.44 5.61
CA GLY A 502 -42.64 19.53 5.11
C GLY A 502 -41.35 19.08 4.42
N ARG A 503 -40.65 20.05 3.80
CA ARG A 503 -39.46 19.80 2.95
C ARG A 503 -38.28 19.23 3.73
N SER A 504 -38.06 19.68 4.97
CA SER A 504 -36.96 19.18 5.81
C SER A 504 -37.15 17.74 6.27
N GLY A 505 -38.40 17.31 6.52
CA GLY A 505 -38.69 15.91 6.86
C GLY A 505 -38.50 14.99 5.66
N ARG A 506 -38.88 15.44 4.46
CA ARG A 506 -38.61 14.72 3.22
C ARG A 506 -37.12 14.58 2.93
N LEU A 507 -36.35 15.66 3.09
CA LEU A 507 -34.90 15.62 2.93
C LEU A 507 -34.26 14.65 3.93
N LEU A 508 -34.68 14.67 5.21
CA LEU A 508 -34.21 13.73 6.22
C LEU A 508 -34.49 12.28 5.83
N GLY A 509 -35.72 11.98 5.39
CA GLY A 509 -36.10 10.63 4.94
C GLY A 509 -35.35 10.18 3.69
N HIS A 510 -35.14 11.06 2.71
CA HIS A 510 -34.33 10.75 1.52
C HIS A 510 -32.87 10.49 1.91
N ALA A 511 -32.26 11.36 2.73
CA ALA A 511 -30.90 11.20 3.19
C ALA A 511 -30.71 9.89 3.96
N ALA A 512 -31.66 9.55 4.85
CA ALA A 512 -31.65 8.28 5.57
C ALA A 512 -31.77 7.07 4.62
N GLY A 513 -32.71 7.10 3.68
CA GLY A 513 -32.89 6.02 2.70
C GLY A 513 -31.67 5.80 1.80
N ILE A 514 -31.08 6.88 1.29
CA ILE A 514 -29.87 6.81 0.46
C ILE A 514 -28.67 6.33 1.28
N THR A 515 -28.51 6.80 2.52
CA THR A 515 -27.42 6.36 3.40
C THR A 515 -27.56 4.88 3.74
N ALA A 516 -28.77 4.43 4.11
CA ALA A 516 -29.04 3.02 4.40
C ALA A 516 -28.81 2.12 3.17
N LEU A 517 -29.22 2.57 1.98
CA LEU A 517 -28.94 1.87 0.74
C LEU A 517 -27.44 1.84 0.41
N GLY A 518 -26.74 2.96 0.62
CA GLY A 518 -25.28 3.03 0.45
C GLY A 518 -24.55 2.03 1.35
N LEU A 519 -24.93 1.96 2.63
CA LEU A 519 -24.40 0.95 3.56
C LEU A 519 -24.76 -0.48 3.13
N ALA A 520 -25.97 -0.71 2.62
CA ALA A 520 -26.36 -2.03 2.10
C ALA A 520 -25.57 -2.41 0.83
N VAL A 521 -25.25 -1.44 -0.02
CA VAL A 521 -24.42 -1.64 -1.22
C VAL A 521 -22.97 -1.97 -0.87
N LEU A 522 -22.44 -1.41 0.24
CA LEU A 522 -21.12 -1.80 0.75
C LEU A 522 -21.04 -3.30 1.12
N ALA A 523 -22.17 -3.95 1.42
CA ALA A 523 -22.21 -5.41 1.59
C ALA A 523 -21.69 -6.16 0.36
N LEU A 524 -21.84 -5.61 -0.85
CA LEU A 524 -21.41 -6.24 -2.09
C LEU A 524 -19.90 -6.10 -2.37
N THR A 525 -19.16 -5.33 -1.57
CA THR A 525 -17.73 -5.14 -1.78
C THR A 525 -16.96 -6.40 -1.37
N PRO A 526 -15.96 -6.85 -2.16
CA PRO A 526 -15.21 -8.07 -1.87
C PRO A 526 -14.33 -7.96 -0.61
N THR A 527 -14.02 -6.73 -0.17
CA THR A 527 -13.16 -6.44 0.98
C THR A 527 -13.92 -5.63 2.03
N LYS A 528 -13.57 -5.81 3.32
CA LYS A 528 -14.36 -5.32 4.48
C LYS A 528 -13.59 -4.34 5.39
N TRP A 529 -12.93 -3.35 4.79
CA TRP A 529 -12.08 -2.37 5.48
C TRP A 529 -12.87 -1.17 6.00
N VAL A 530 -12.50 -0.66 7.18
CA VAL A 530 -13.14 0.50 7.81
C VAL A 530 -13.18 1.74 6.90
N ASN A 531 -12.11 1.98 6.13
CA ASN A 531 -12.02 3.14 5.25
C ASN A 531 -13.12 3.19 4.17
N HIS A 532 -13.79 2.08 3.84
CA HIS A 532 -14.89 2.05 2.88
C HIS A 532 -16.11 2.89 3.32
N PHE A 533 -16.29 3.15 4.62
CA PHE A 533 -17.33 4.05 5.09
C PHE A 533 -17.20 5.47 4.52
N GLY A 534 -16.00 5.88 4.09
CA GLY A 534 -15.80 7.14 3.38
C GLY A 534 -16.68 7.29 2.12
N ALA A 535 -17.00 6.18 1.43
CA ALA A 535 -17.84 6.19 0.23
C ALA A 535 -19.28 6.67 0.52
N VAL A 536 -19.80 6.44 1.73
CA VAL A 536 -21.15 6.88 2.14
C VAL A 536 -21.18 8.28 2.76
N ALA A 537 -20.04 8.98 2.84
CA ALA A 537 -19.92 10.26 3.54
C ALA A 537 -20.87 11.34 3.00
N ALA A 538 -21.10 11.40 1.69
CA ALA A 538 -21.97 12.41 1.08
C ALA A 538 -23.44 12.33 1.57
N PRO A 539 -24.14 11.18 1.44
CA PRO A 539 -25.49 11.04 1.98
C PRO A 539 -25.57 11.13 3.51
N ALA A 540 -24.58 10.57 4.22
CA ALA A 540 -24.51 10.64 5.67
C ALA A 540 -24.34 12.08 6.19
N THR A 541 -23.52 12.90 5.52
CA THR A 541 -23.33 14.31 5.85
C THR A 541 -24.65 15.07 5.83
N VAL A 542 -25.48 14.86 4.80
CA VAL A 542 -26.79 15.53 4.70
C VAL A 542 -27.75 15.02 5.78
N LEU A 543 -27.75 13.72 6.07
CA LEU A 543 -28.55 13.12 7.14
C LEU A 543 -28.24 13.79 8.49
N LEU A 544 -26.97 13.84 8.88
CA LEU A 544 -26.53 14.45 10.14
C LEU A 544 -26.81 15.95 10.16
N ALA A 545 -26.51 16.68 9.08
CA ALA A 545 -26.74 18.12 8.99
C ALA A 545 -28.23 18.49 9.19
N VAL A 546 -29.14 17.72 8.58
CA VAL A 546 -30.58 17.97 8.73
C VAL A 546 -31.05 17.62 10.14
N ALA A 547 -30.55 16.54 10.73
CA ALA A 547 -30.85 16.16 12.12
C ALA A 547 -30.30 17.17 13.16
N MET A 548 -29.23 17.89 12.85
CA MET A 548 -28.75 19.00 13.67
C MET A 548 -29.67 20.24 13.59
N LEU A 549 -30.45 20.40 12.51
CA LEU A 549 -31.36 21.53 12.30
C LEU A 549 -32.78 21.30 12.84
N ARG A 550 -33.26 20.06 12.78
CA ARG A 550 -34.58 19.64 13.27
C ARG A 550 -34.45 18.39 14.12
N SER A 551 -35.33 18.23 15.12
CA SER A 551 -35.43 16.96 15.82
C SER A 551 -35.69 15.84 14.81
N PRO A 552 -34.96 14.72 14.90
CA PRO A 552 -35.19 13.59 14.02
C PRO A 552 -36.45 12.81 14.38
N LEU A 553 -36.83 12.85 15.66
CA LEU A 553 -38.04 12.24 16.16
C LEU A 553 -39.24 13.19 16.00
N PRO A 554 -40.44 12.66 15.71
CA PRO A 554 -41.68 13.44 15.67
C PRO A 554 -41.93 14.20 16.99
N ARG A 555 -42.56 15.39 16.90
CA ARG A 555 -42.95 16.18 18.09
C ARG A 555 -43.91 15.45 19.04
N ARG A 556 -44.69 14.49 18.51
CA ARG A 556 -45.63 13.66 19.27
C ARG A 556 -45.17 12.20 19.33
N ALA A 557 -43.86 11.95 19.25
CA ALA A 557 -43.32 10.61 19.45
C ALA A 557 -43.64 10.14 20.88
N GLY A 558 -44.00 8.87 21.03
CA GLY A 558 -44.22 8.29 22.34
C GLY A 558 -42.93 8.30 23.18
N THR A 559 -43.07 8.32 24.51
CA THR A 559 -41.94 8.36 25.45
C THR A 559 -40.92 7.26 25.18
N ALA A 560 -41.37 6.04 24.89
CA ALA A 560 -40.49 4.91 24.54
C ALA A 560 -39.65 5.20 23.29
N THR A 561 -40.22 5.75 22.22
CA THR A 561 -39.49 6.12 20.99
C THR A 561 -38.41 7.16 21.27
N VAL A 562 -38.72 8.14 22.13
CA VAL A 562 -37.74 9.18 22.49
C VAL A 562 -36.63 8.63 23.37
N ILE A 563 -36.95 7.75 24.32
CA ILE A 563 -35.97 7.07 25.16
C ILE A 563 -35.05 6.20 24.29
N ILE A 564 -35.59 5.30 23.47
CA ILE A 564 -34.81 4.38 22.63
C ILE A 564 -33.95 5.16 21.63
N GLY A 565 -34.52 6.14 20.93
CA GLY A 565 -33.77 6.95 19.95
C GLY A 565 -32.67 7.79 20.61
N SER A 566 -32.87 8.28 21.82
CA SER A 566 -31.85 9.02 22.57
C SER A 566 -30.78 8.08 23.13
N ALA A 567 -31.18 6.92 23.67
CA ALA A 567 -30.28 5.89 24.17
C ALA A 567 -29.37 5.37 23.05
N GLY A 568 -29.89 5.18 21.84
CA GLY A 568 -29.09 4.79 20.67
C GLY A 568 -28.00 5.81 20.32
N LEU A 569 -28.30 7.12 20.39
CA LEU A 569 -27.30 8.17 20.14
C LEU A 569 -26.32 8.35 21.32
N VAL A 570 -26.77 8.15 22.56
CA VAL A 570 -25.91 8.10 23.75
C VAL A 570 -24.91 6.94 23.63
N ALA A 571 -25.38 5.75 23.26
CA ALA A 571 -24.54 4.59 23.02
C ALA A 571 -23.57 4.83 21.86
N ALA A 572 -24.04 5.40 20.74
CA ALA A 572 -23.20 5.74 19.59
C ALA A 572 -22.06 6.70 19.97
N ALA A 573 -22.36 7.77 20.73
CA ALA A 573 -21.33 8.71 21.18
C ALA A 573 -20.35 8.05 22.17
N SER A 574 -20.86 7.32 23.16
CA SER A 574 -20.06 6.61 24.17
C SER A 574 -19.11 5.58 23.54
N VAL A 575 -19.61 4.72 22.66
CA VAL A 575 -18.82 3.68 21.97
C VAL A 575 -17.83 4.30 20.97
N ALA A 576 -18.19 5.42 20.33
CA ALA A 576 -17.27 6.14 19.46
C ALA A 576 -16.04 6.64 20.22
N PHE A 577 -16.25 7.31 21.36
CA PHE A 577 -15.18 7.81 22.21
C PHE A 577 -14.49 6.72 23.05
N ALA A 578 -14.94 5.46 22.97
CA ALA A 578 -14.24 4.33 23.54
C ALA A 578 -13.10 3.81 22.63
N GLY A 579 -13.04 4.24 21.36
CA GLY A 579 -11.91 3.93 20.48
C GLY A 579 -10.63 4.64 20.94
N PRO A 580 -9.45 4.07 20.66
CA PRO A 580 -8.17 4.70 20.97
C PRO A 580 -7.94 5.95 20.11
N ASN A 581 -7.08 6.88 20.55
CA ASN A 581 -6.53 7.95 19.73
C ASN A 581 -5.28 7.49 18.96
N LEU A 582 -5.35 6.35 18.28
CA LEU A 582 -4.22 5.71 17.63
C LEU A 582 -4.25 5.95 16.10
N TRP A 583 -3.24 6.62 15.55
CA TRP A 583 -3.21 7.01 14.12
C TRP A 583 -1.91 6.59 13.43
N ARG A 584 -1.86 5.33 12.98
CA ARG A 584 -0.67 4.77 12.31
C ARG A 584 -0.86 4.74 10.78
N PRO A 585 0.21 4.85 9.99
CA PRO A 585 1.61 5.04 10.41
C PRO A 585 1.95 6.52 10.73
N LEU A 586 2.93 6.74 11.62
CA LEU A 586 3.69 7.98 11.89
C LEU A 586 2.89 9.23 12.31
N SER A 587 1.56 9.19 12.24
CA SER A 587 0.65 10.28 12.62
C SER A 587 0.29 10.24 14.11
N ASP A 588 0.77 9.20 14.79
CA ASP A 588 0.57 8.95 16.21
C ASP A 588 1.62 9.62 17.09
N TRP A 589 2.69 10.13 16.48
CA TRP A 589 3.79 10.76 17.18
C TRP A 589 3.37 12.04 17.89
N GLY A 590 3.63 12.10 19.20
CA GLY A 590 3.26 13.23 20.05
C GLY A 590 1.76 13.30 20.38
N GLN A 591 0.95 12.33 19.97
CA GLN A 591 -0.48 12.32 20.28
C GLN A 591 -0.74 12.30 21.80
N PRO A 592 -1.83 12.93 22.27
CA PRO A 592 -2.25 12.83 23.67
C PRO A 592 -3.01 11.52 23.94
N PHE A 593 -3.17 11.26 25.24
CA PHE A 593 -3.90 10.14 25.88
C PHE A 593 -3.08 8.85 25.98
N GLY A 594 -2.77 8.43 27.22
CA GLY A 594 -2.03 7.20 27.50
C GLY A 594 -0.59 7.19 26.97
N ASN A 595 0.01 6.00 26.86
CA ASN A 595 1.37 5.80 26.37
C ASN A 595 1.34 5.08 25.02
N HIS A 596 1.71 5.80 23.96
CA HIS A 596 1.72 5.31 22.58
C HIS A 596 2.91 4.40 22.25
N GLN A 597 3.86 4.23 23.18
CA GLN A 597 4.98 3.29 23.03
C GLN A 597 4.67 1.88 23.53
N LEU A 598 3.62 1.72 24.34
CA LEU A 598 3.25 0.43 24.95
C LEU A 598 1.90 -0.01 24.39
N LEU A 599 1.90 -0.74 23.27
CA LEU A 599 0.66 -1.13 22.58
C LEU A 599 0.35 -2.63 22.67
N ASP A 600 1.04 -3.34 23.57
CA ASP A 600 1.09 -4.81 23.62
C ASP A 600 -0.24 -5.47 23.99
N THR A 601 -1.17 -4.72 24.60
CA THR A 601 -2.46 -5.27 25.03
C THR A 601 -3.64 -4.35 24.69
N PRO A 602 -4.83 -4.93 24.43
CA PRO A 602 -6.07 -4.16 24.26
C PRO A 602 -6.40 -3.23 25.44
N TYR A 603 -5.99 -3.60 26.66
CA TYR A 603 -6.18 -2.76 27.84
C TYR A 603 -5.41 -1.45 27.73
N VAL A 604 -4.12 -1.49 27.37
CA VAL A 604 -3.32 -0.27 27.24
C VAL A 604 -3.82 0.59 26.08
N GLN A 605 -4.20 -0.03 24.95
CA GLN A 605 -4.82 0.68 23.83
C GLN A 605 -6.12 1.40 24.26
N SER A 606 -6.93 0.80 25.15
CA SER A 606 -8.12 1.46 25.68
C SER A 606 -7.82 2.70 26.53
N LEU A 607 -6.61 2.83 27.10
CA LEU A 607 -6.19 4.02 27.85
C LEU A 607 -5.89 5.21 26.92
N LEU A 608 -5.72 4.97 25.62
CA LEU A 608 -5.56 6.00 24.59
C LEU A 608 -6.90 6.67 24.22
N ALA A 609 -8.02 6.21 24.78
CA ALA A 609 -9.33 6.78 24.51
C ALA A 609 -9.44 8.23 25.03
N PRO A 610 -10.09 9.16 24.28
CA PRO A 610 -10.16 10.56 24.68
C PRO A 610 -10.81 10.85 26.04
N SER A 611 -10.20 11.77 26.78
CA SER A 611 -10.73 12.31 28.04
C SER A 611 -10.52 13.82 28.16
N LEU A 612 -11.34 14.48 28.98
CA LEU A 612 -11.19 15.89 29.37
C LEU A 612 -10.89 15.94 30.88
N GLY A 613 -9.61 15.89 31.25
CA GLY A 613 -9.19 15.71 32.63
C GLY A 613 -9.73 14.38 33.20
N PRO A 614 -10.48 14.38 34.31
CA PRO A 614 -11.08 13.15 34.86
C PRO A 614 -12.29 12.63 34.06
N LEU A 615 -12.82 13.41 33.11
CA LEU A 615 -14.03 13.06 32.37
C LEU A 615 -13.69 12.22 31.14
N ALA A 616 -13.81 10.90 31.26
CA ALA A 616 -13.64 9.99 30.12
C ALA A 616 -14.83 10.11 29.15
N LEU A 617 -14.59 10.51 27.89
CA LEU A 617 -15.67 10.74 26.92
C LEU A 617 -16.44 9.47 26.53
N ARG A 618 -15.84 8.30 26.77
CA ARG A 618 -16.51 7.00 26.68
C ARG A 618 -17.60 6.77 27.72
N ASN A 619 -17.64 7.54 28.81
CA ASN A 619 -18.62 7.33 29.89
C ASN A 619 -20.05 7.69 29.43
N PRO A 620 -20.99 6.73 29.41
CA PRO A 620 -22.36 6.99 28.94
C PRO A 620 -23.12 7.99 29.83
N LEU A 621 -22.76 8.14 31.11
CA LEU A 621 -23.40 9.10 32.02
C LEU A 621 -23.24 10.56 31.56
N LEU A 622 -22.10 10.89 30.94
CA LEU A 622 -21.88 12.22 30.35
C LEU A 622 -22.89 12.52 29.24
N TRP A 623 -23.12 11.54 28.37
CA TRP A 623 -24.04 11.67 27.25
C TRP A 623 -25.51 11.63 27.69
N LEU A 624 -25.83 10.89 28.76
CA LEU A 624 -27.14 10.96 29.41
C LEU A 624 -27.39 12.35 30.03
N ALA A 625 -26.38 12.95 30.65
CA ALA A 625 -26.49 14.32 31.16
C ALA A 625 -26.72 15.34 30.02
N VAL A 626 -26.00 15.20 28.90
CA VAL A 626 -26.24 16.03 27.69
C VAL A 626 -27.66 15.85 27.16
N ALA A 627 -28.16 14.60 27.10
CA ALA A 627 -29.53 14.30 26.70
C ALA A 627 -30.55 14.94 27.67
N GLY A 628 -30.31 14.85 28.98
CA GLY A 628 -31.14 15.41 30.04
C GLY A 628 -31.21 16.94 30.01
N VAL A 629 -30.07 17.62 29.80
CA VAL A 629 -30.02 19.08 29.59
C VAL A 629 -30.80 19.47 28.33
N GLY A 630 -30.64 18.69 27.26
CA GLY A 630 -31.40 18.85 26.00
C GLY A 630 -32.91 18.68 26.18
N TRP A 631 -33.33 17.85 27.15
CA TRP A 631 -34.72 17.62 27.51
C TRP A 631 -35.30 18.74 28.40
N TRP A 632 -34.61 19.09 29.49
CA TRP A 632 -35.15 19.91 30.57
C TRP A 632 -34.88 21.41 30.40
N TRP A 633 -33.64 21.79 30.06
CA TRP A 633 -33.19 23.19 29.92
C TRP A 633 -33.48 23.77 28.54
N LEU A 634 -33.16 23.00 27.50
CA LEU A 634 -33.18 23.46 26.11
C LEU A 634 -34.41 22.94 25.36
N ARG A 635 -35.62 22.97 25.96
CA ARG A 635 -36.92 22.40 25.50
C ARG A 635 -37.24 22.48 23.98
N ARG A 636 -36.50 23.28 23.20
CA ARG A 636 -36.52 23.41 21.72
C ARG A 636 -35.58 22.46 20.95
N LEU A 637 -34.59 21.83 21.58
CA LEU A 637 -33.57 20.96 20.94
C LEU A 637 -33.96 19.48 21.00
N GLY A 638 -34.37 18.96 22.16
CA GLY A 638 -34.68 17.55 22.37
C GLY A 638 -33.43 16.69 22.65
N PRO A 639 -33.55 15.59 23.40
CA PRO A 639 -32.43 14.80 23.93
C PRO A 639 -31.48 14.25 22.86
N ALA A 640 -32.02 13.50 21.89
CA ALA A 640 -31.27 12.93 20.76
C ALA A 640 -30.46 13.99 19.99
N ARG A 641 -31.09 15.13 19.66
CA ARG A 641 -30.43 16.21 18.92
C ARG A 641 -29.34 16.90 19.74
N ALA A 642 -29.53 17.04 21.06
CA ALA A 642 -28.51 17.61 21.93
C ALA A 642 -27.24 16.74 21.92
N VAL A 643 -27.39 15.42 22.06
CA VAL A 643 -26.26 14.46 21.97
C VAL A 643 -25.57 14.57 20.61
N LEU A 644 -26.33 14.53 19.50
CA LEU A 644 -25.77 14.62 18.15
C LEU A 644 -24.96 15.92 17.94
N VAL A 645 -25.54 17.08 18.28
CA VAL A 645 -24.88 18.38 18.07
C VAL A 645 -23.63 18.50 18.93
N THR A 646 -23.70 18.09 20.20
CA THR A 646 -22.57 18.15 21.12
C THR A 646 -21.46 17.21 20.68
N ALA A 647 -21.77 15.95 20.38
CA ALA A 647 -20.79 14.96 19.93
C ALA A 647 -20.12 15.37 18.61
N THR A 648 -20.89 15.89 17.65
CA THR A 648 -20.35 16.37 16.36
C THR A 648 -19.37 17.53 16.56
N ARG A 649 -19.76 18.55 17.35
CA ARG A 649 -18.90 19.72 17.59
C ARG A 649 -17.66 19.35 18.38
N LEU A 650 -17.82 18.54 19.43
CA LEU A 650 -16.72 18.07 20.24
C LEU A 650 -15.75 17.23 19.42
N GLY A 651 -16.25 16.31 18.58
CA GLY A 651 -15.43 15.47 17.73
C GLY A 651 -14.61 16.27 16.71
N VAL A 652 -15.23 17.24 16.02
CA VAL A 652 -14.51 18.12 15.09
C VAL A 652 -13.46 18.96 15.81
N ALA A 653 -13.81 19.57 16.94
CA ALA A 653 -12.87 20.37 17.72
C ALA A 653 -11.71 19.52 18.26
N LEU A 654 -12.01 18.34 18.80
CA LEU A 654 -11.01 17.44 19.35
C LEU A 654 -10.06 16.92 18.25
N MET A 655 -10.55 16.56 17.07
CA MET A 655 -9.69 16.19 15.92
C MET A 655 -8.70 17.31 15.61
N LEU A 656 -9.17 18.56 15.54
CA LEU A 656 -8.29 19.70 15.28
C LEU A 656 -7.28 19.92 16.41
N VAL A 657 -7.70 19.75 17.66
CA VAL A 657 -6.80 19.89 18.82
C VAL A 657 -5.72 18.82 18.83
N VAL A 658 -6.06 17.53 18.73
CA VAL A 658 -5.07 16.45 18.84
C VAL A 658 -4.04 16.51 17.71
N PHE A 659 -4.47 16.80 16.48
CA PHE A 659 -3.57 16.97 15.32
C PHE A 659 -2.84 18.32 15.26
N THR A 660 -3.21 19.29 16.10
CA THR A 660 -2.39 20.50 16.31
C THR A 660 -1.36 20.25 17.42
N VAL A 661 -1.75 19.60 18.50
CA VAL A 661 -0.90 19.36 19.67
C VAL A 661 0.21 18.35 19.36
N ALA A 662 -0.09 17.29 18.62
CA ALA A 662 0.86 16.24 18.27
C ALA A 662 2.17 16.76 17.63
N PRO A 663 2.13 17.52 16.51
CA PRO A 663 3.36 18.05 15.91
C PRO A 663 4.06 19.10 16.78
N LEU A 664 3.33 19.86 17.61
CA LEU A 664 3.92 20.83 18.53
C LEU A 664 4.72 20.14 19.64
N ARG A 665 4.24 18.99 20.15
CA ARG A 665 4.97 18.16 21.11
C ARG A 665 6.17 17.46 20.49
N GLN A 666 6.07 17.15 19.20
CA GLN A 666 7.14 16.47 18.47
C GLN A 666 8.29 17.43 18.12
N TYR A 667 8.01 18.71 17.91
CA TYR A 667 9.00 19.73 17.56
C TYR A 667 10.07 19.90 18.67
N PRO A 668 11.38 20.01 18.34
CA PRO A 668 11.97 20.20 17.00
C PRO A 668 12.08 18.93 16.14
N GLY A 669 11.75 17.75 16.67
CA GLY A 669 11.70 16.49 15.93
C GLY A 669 10.68 16.50 14.78
N THR A 670 10.86 15.56 13.85
CA THR A 670 10.03 15.49 12.64
C THR A 670 8.63 14.96 12.92
N SER A 671 7.66 15.40 12.12
CA SER A 671 6.27 14.93 12.14
C SER A 671 5.68 14.98 10.73
N VAL A 672 4.59 14.24 10.48
CA VAL A 672 3.86 14.30 9.22
C VAL A 672 3.47 15.73 8.84
N ALA A 673 3.00 16.51 9.82
CA ALA A 673 2.64 17.91 9.59
C ALA A 673 3.84 18.75 9.14
N LEU A 674 5.00 18.58 9.78
CA LEU A 674 6.21 19.32 9.39
C LEU A 674 6.68 18.92 7.99
N MET A 675 6.60 17.63 7.64
CA MET A 675 6.95 17.14 6.30
C MET A 675 6.05 17.74 5.23
N ASN A 676 4.73 17.73 5.43
CA ASN A 676 3.77 18.30 4.48
C ASN A 676 3.97 19.82 4.34
N LEU A 677 4.20 20.54 5.44
CA LEU A 677 4.47 21.98 5.40
C LEU A 677 5.74 22.32 4.61
N ARG A 678 6.80 21.53 4.81
CA ARG A 678 8.06 21.66 4.08
C ARG A 678 7.86 21.37 2.59
N ALA A 679 7.10 20.34 2.24
CA ALA A 679 6.79 20.01 0.86
C ALA A 679 6.07 21.17 0.15
N LEU A 680 5.01 21.70 0.76
CA LEU A 680 4.24 22.83 0.21
C LEU A 680 5.04 24.16 0.14
N THR A 681 6.21 24.22 0.77
CA THR A 681 7.13 25.37 0.73
C THR A 681 8.41 25.10 -0.07
N GLY A 682 8.42 24.05 -0.90
CA GLY A 682 9.51 23.72 -1.84
C GLY A 682 10.62 22.83 -1.27
N ARG A 683 10.45 22.28 -0.07
CA ARG A 683 11.39 21.34 0.57
C ARG A 683 10.74 19.96 0.68
N SER A 684 10.64 19.26 -0.44
CA SER A 684 9.77 18.09 -0.57
C SER A 684 10.32 16.78 -0.02
N CYS A 685 11.60 16.64 0.34
CA CYS A 685 12.20 15.34 0.68
C CYS A 685 11.71 14.60 1.95
N GLY A 686 10.59 15.02 2.55
CA GLY A 686 9.86 14.24 3.55
C GLY A 686 10.71 13.84 4.76
N LEU A 687 10.86 12.52 4.99
CA LEU A 687 11.63 11.95 6.10
C LEU A 687 13.15 12.04 5.91
N ALA A 688 13.62 12.14 4.67
CA ALA A 688 15.05 12.08 4.36
C ALA A 688 15.95 13.08 5.13
N PRO A 689 15.58 14.34 5.36
CA PRO A 689 16.41 15.24 6.17
C PRO A 689 16.40 14.91 7.66
N ALA A 690 15.41 14.16 8.16
CA ALA A 690 15.27 13.83 9.57
C ALA A 690 15.90 12.48 9.94
N VAL A 691 16.10 11.59 8.99
CA VAL A 691 16.71 10.27 9.25
C VAL A 691 18.21 10.35 9.05
N GLN A 692 18.95 9.94 10.07
CA GLN A 692 20.40 9.77 10.05
C GLN A 692 20.69 8.27 10.12
N VAL A 693 21.54 7.77 9.22
CA VAL A 693 22.06 6.40 9.26
C VAL A 693 23.51 6.40 9.69
N LEU A 694 23.96 5.36 10.37
CA LEU A 694 25.38 5.15 10.64
C LEU A 694 26.02 4.51 9.42
N ALA A 695 26.80 5.29 8.68
CA ALA A 695 27.50 4.86 7.47
C ALA A 695 29.02 4.90 7.67
N GLY A 696 29.75 4.14 6.85
CA GLY A 696 31.22 4.08 6.88
C GLY A 696 31.88 5.45 6.68
N VAL A 697 33.03 5.66 7.33
CA VAL A 697 33.84 6.89 7.27
C VAL A 697 35.16 6.59 6.58
N GLU A 698 35.63 7.53 5.75
CA GLU A 698 36.96 7.47 5.13
C GLU A 698 37.89 8.56 5.69
N PRO A 699 39.15 8.24 6.09
CA PRO A 699 39.69 6.89 6.20
C PRO A 699 39.00 6.09 7.32
N GLY A 700 38.77 4.80 7.09
CA GLY A 700 38.17 3.90 8.07
C GLY A 700 39.11 3.52 9.22
N LEU A 701 38.88 2.34 9.80
CA LEU A 701 39.82 1.77 10.77
C LEU A 701 41.16 1.45 10.09
N GLY A 702 42.27 1.74 10.78
CA GLY A 702 43.61 1.39 10.30
C GLY A 702 43.85 -0.13 10.23
N PRO A 703 44.96 -0.56 9.61
CA PRO A 703 45.32 -1.97 9.54
C PRO A 703 45.46 -2.58 10.95
N PRO A 704 45.04 -3.84 11.15
CA PRO A 704 45.05 -4.47 12.48
C PRO A 704 46.46 -4.61 13.05
N ALA A 705 46.62 -4.27 14.32
CA ALA A 705 47.82 -4.54 15.10
C ALA A 705 47.69 -5.88 15.84
N GLY A 706 48.39 -6.90 15.34
CA GLY A 706 48.40 -8.26 15.90
C GLY A 706 47.41 -9.23 15.23
N ALA A 707 47.15 -10.36 15.90
CA ALA A 707 46.25 -11.42 15.44
C ALA A 707 45.06 -11.59 16.41
N ALA A 708 43.96 -12.16 15.91
CA ALA A 708 42.81 -12.48 16.75
C ALA A 708 43.17 -13.61 17.75
N ALA A 709 42.74 -13.48 19.00
CA ALA A 709 42.81 -14.55 19.99
C ALA A 709 41.45 -15.27 20.04
N LEU A 710 41.47 -16.57 19.73
CA LEU A 710 40.28 -17.42 19.59
C LEU A 710 40.36 -18.60 20.56
N THR A 711 39.24 -19.01 21.16
CA THR A 711 39.16 -20.21 22.01
C THR A 711 37.89 -21.00 21.72
N GLY A 712 37.90 -22.30 22.04
CA GLY A 712 36.74 -23.17 21.82
C GLY A 712 36.52 -23.42 20.32
N ASP A 713 35.27 -23.32 19.87
CA ASP A 713 34.89 -23.57 18.48
C ASP A 713 35.09 -22.36 17.54
N MET A 714 35.30 -21.17 18.12
CA MET A 714 35.45 -19.91 17.38
C MET A 714 36.64 -19.94 16.41
N ARG A 715 36.40 -19.65 15.13
CA ARG A 715 37.42 -19.65 14.06
C ARG A 715 37.23 -18.50 13.08
N ALA A 716 38.33 -18.07 12.46
CA ALA A 716 38.30 -17.14 11.33
C ALA A 716 38.13 -17.95 10.02
N ALA A 717 36.90 -18.07 9.54
CA ALA A 717 36.59 -18.80 8.32
C ALA A 717 35.36 -18.18 7.63
N PRO A 718 35.22 -18.38 6.31
CA PRO A 718 33.95 -18.11 5.64
C PRO A 718 32.83 -18.93 6.28
N LEU A 719 31.65 -18.34 6.43
CA LEU A 719 30.48 -19.08 6.90
C LEU A 719 30.15 -20.22 5.91
N PRO A 720 29.65 -21.38 6.39
CA PRO A 720 29.29 -22.51 5.53
C PRO A 720 28.17 -22.22 4.52
N GLU A 721 27.43 -21.13 4.70
CA GLU A 721 26.27 -20.72 3.90
C GLU A 721 26.60 -19.55 2.98
N SER A 722 25.85 -19.43 1.88
CA SER A 722 25.98 -18.42 0.82
C SER A 722 25.68 -16.97 1.25
N THR A 723 25.48 -16.69 2.53
CA THR A 723 25.11 -15.36 3.03
C THR A 723 26.36 -14.47 3.12
N PRO A 724 26.53 -13.48 2.20
CA PRO A 724 27.66 -12.56 2.30
C PRO A 724 27.53 -11.77 3.60
N ALA A 725 28.65 -11.53 4.29
CA ALA A 725 28.65 -10.58 5.38
C ALA A 725 28.24 -9.19 4.84
N PRO A 726 27.57 -8.33 5.64
CA PRO A 726 27.19 -6.96 5.31
C PRO A 726 28.30 -6.01 4.87
N ILE A 727 29.52 -6.52 4.75
CA ILE A 727 30.71 -5.77 4.47
C ILE A 727 31.05 -6.02 3.01
N THR A 728 30.75 -5.03 2.16
CA THR A 728 31.11 -4.98 0.74
C THR A 728 32.62 -4.88 0.48
N GLU A 729 33.47 -5.10 1.49
CA GLU A 729 34.93 -5.15 1.31
C GLU A 729 35.42 -6.60 1.21
N PRO A 730 36.05 -6.98 0.07
CA PRO A 730 36.58 -8.32 -0.17
C PRO A 730 37.59 -8.84 0.89
N SER A 731 38.14 -7.95 1.72
CA SER A 731 39.15 -8.23 2.75
C SER A 731 38.61 -8.37 4.17
N SER A 732 37.30 -8.25 4.38
CA SER A 732 36.72 -8.29 5.73
C SER A 732 36.77 -9.69 6.33
N THR A 733 37.26 -9.80 7.57
CA THR A 733 37.31 -11.10 8.27
C THR A 733 36.00 -11.38 9.00
N VAL A 734 35.52 -12.62 8.93
CA VAL A 734 34.41 -13.14 9.71
C VAL A 734 34.93 -14.19 10.69
N TRP A 735 34.46 -14.12 11.93
CA TRP A 735 34.70 -15.12 12.97
C TRP A 735 33.38 -15.76 13.36
N HIS A 736 33.35 -17.08 13.50
CA HIS A 736 32.15 -17.80 13.97
C HIS A 736 32.50 -19.08 14.72
N ASP A 737 31.56 -19.58 15.52
CA ASP A 737 31.61 -20.88 16.20
C ASP A 737 30.60 -21.91 15.64
N ASP A 738 29.95 -21.59 14.51
CA ASP A 738 29.15 -22.57 13.73
C ASP A 738 30.05 -23.59 13.05
N VAL A 739 30.20 -24.75 13.67
CA VAL A 739 31.19 -25.75 13.32
C VAL A 739 30.51 -27.11 13.27
N PRO A 740 30.71 -27.89 12.19
CA PRO A 740 30.24 -29.26 12.15
C PRO A 740 30.76 -30.03 13.37
N SER A 741 29.86 -30.61 14.18
CA SER A 741 30.17 -31.34 15.43
C SER A 741 30.80 -30.52 16.57
N GLY A 742 30.79 -29.18 16.49
CA GLY A 742 31.17 -28.29 17.58
C GLY A 742 30.13 -28.24 18.71
N THR A 743 30.56 -27.73 19.87
CA THR A 743 29.68 -27.37 20.99
C THR A 743 28.94 -26.06 20.77
N GLY A 744 29.43 -25.20 19.86
CA GLY A 744 28.92 -23.83 19.65
C GLY A 744 29.43 -22.83 20.69
N ILE A 745 30.44 -23.20 21.48
CA ILE A 745 30.99 -22.37 22.57
C ILE A 745 32.37 -21.86 22.17
N GLY A 746 32.61 -20.57 22.36
CA GLY A 746 33.92 -19.99 22.07
C GLY A 746 34.10 -18.56 22.56
N THR A 747 35.33 -18.05 22.42
CA THR A 747 35.60 -16.62 22.64
C THR A 747 36.39 -16.04 21.49
N LEU A 748 36.11 -14.77 21.20
CA LEU A 748 36.77 -13.95 20.20
C LEU A 748 37.36 -12.73 20.89
N GLN A 749 38.63 -12.45 20.63
CA GLN A 749 39.20 -11.11 20.75
C GLN A 749 39.84 -10.76 19.41
N THR A 750 39.32 -9.75 18.72
CA THR A 750 39.94 -9.31 17.46
C THR A 750 41.29 -8.63 17.74
N PRO A 751 42.14 -8.43 16.71
CA PRO A 751 43.26 -7.50 16.81
C PRO A 751 42.80 -6.10 17.20
N TRP A 752 43.76 -5.26 17.61
CA TRP A 752 43.50 -3.84 17.78
C TRP A 752 43.49 -3.13 16.44
N TYR A 753 42.42 -2.39 16.16
CA TYR A 753 42.27 -1.56 14.98
C TYR A 753 42.56 -0.11 15.33
N PRO A 754 43.61 0.52 14.77
CA PRO A 754 43.91 1.93 14.99
C PRO A 754 42.75 2.83 14.54
N LEU A 755 42.46 3.85 15.34
CA LEU A 755 41.52 4.91 15.01
C LEU A 755 42.26 6.09 14.33
N PRO A 756 41.73 6.70 13.27
CA PRO A 756 42.28 7.93 12.73
C PRO A 756 42.19 9.07 13.76
N GLY A 757 43.19 9.96 13.80
CA GLY A 757 43.37 10.95 14.87
C GLY A 757 42.30 12.06 15.02
N HIS A 758 41.24 12.06 14.20
CA HIS A 758 40.23 13.12 14.12
C HIS A 758 38.78 12.60 14.30
N LEU A 759 38.45 11.94 15.41
CA LEU A 759 37.13 11.28 15.55
C LEU A 759 36.28 11.78 16.72
N ARG A 760 35.97 13.07 16.73
CA ARG A 760 34.89 13.57 17.59
C ARG A 760 33.53 13.08 17.07
N GLY A 761 32.89 12.17 17.80
CA GLY A 761 31.53 11.69 17.51
C GLY A 761 31.45 10.47 16.57
N GLY A 762 32.56 9.76 16.35
CA GLY A 762 32.58 8.50 15.61
C GLY A 762 31.92 7.34 16.36
N TRP A 763 31.51 6.34 15.61
CA TRP A 763 30.86 5.12 16.08
C TRP A 763 31.65 3.91 15.62
N VAL A 764 31.59 2.83 16.40
CA VAL A 764 32.08 1.51 15.96
C VAL A 764 30.86 0.66 15.70
N THR A 765 30.70 0.24 14.45
CA THR A 765 29.64 -0.68 14.02
C THR A 765 30.23 -2.07 13.83
N VAL A 766 29.60 -3.07 14.43
CA VAL A 766 29.99 -4.47 14.36
C VAL A 766 28.85 -5.25 13.72
N PRO A 767 29.05 -5.89 12.55
CA PRO A 767 28.08 -6.83 12.03
C PRO A 767 28.11 -8.12 12.84
N VAL A 768 26.93 -8.59 13.25
CA VAL A 768 26.75 -9.78 14.09
C VAL A 768 25.62 -10.63 13.53
N ARG A 769 25.81 -11.95 13.53
CA ARG A 769 24.79 -12.94 13.19
C ARG A 769 24.72 -13.96 14.33
N GLY A 770 23.52 -14.39 14.70
CA GLY A 770 23.27 -15.23 15.88
C GLY A 770 22.38 -14.53 16.90
N THR A 771 22.16 -15.15 18.06
CA THR A 771 21.44 -14.53 19.17
C THR A 771 22.44 -13.98 20.19
N LEU A 772 22.13 -12.85 20.83
CA LEU A 772 22.85 -12.40 22.03
C LEU A 772 21.94 -12.65 23.24
N SER A 773 21.76 -13.93 23.58
CA SER A 773 21.01 -14.36 24.75
C SER A 773 21.77 -14.11 26.07
N LYS A 774 21.20 -14.45 27.23
CA LYS A 774 21.75 -14.08 28.56
C LYS A 774 23.20 -14.52 28.80
N ASP A 775 23.66 -15.59 28.14
CA ASP A 775 25.02 -16.14 28.30
C ASP A 775 25.91 -15.95 27.04
N GLN A 776 25.40 -15.26 26.02
CA GLN A 776 26.17 -14.76 24.88
C GLN A 776 26.46 -13.28 25.09
N TRP A 777 27.69 -12.85 24.85
CA TRP A 777 28.15 -11.51 25.17
C TRP A 777 29.03 -10.94 24.08
N LEU A 778 28.78 -9.70 23.68
CA LEU A 778 29.60 -8.95 22.76
C LEU A 778 29.85 -7.54 23.31
N ALA A 779 31.08 -7.07 23.18
CA ALA A 779 31.46 -5.72 23.56
C ALA A 779 32.54 -5.18 22.63
N VAL A 780 32.64 -3.87 22.60
CA VAL A 780 33.76 -3.17 21.96
C VAL A 780 34.67 -2.64 23.05
N GLN A 781 35.94 -2.96 22.95
CA GLN A 781 36.98 -2.40 23.79
C GLN A 781 37.63 -1.23 23.06
N VAL A 782 37.72 -0.09 23.75
CA VAL A 782 38.32 1.14 23.24
C VAL A 782 39.56 1.43 24.08
N ALA A 783 40.67 1.70 23.40
CA ALA A 783 41.97 1.92 24.03
C ALA A 783 42.55 3.32 23.77
N THR A 784 43.51 3.71 24.62
CA THR A 784 44.44 4.82 24.40
C THR A 784 45.88 4.29 24.28
N GLY A 785 46.79 5.07 23.70
CA GLY A 785 48.21 4.70 23.55
C GLY A 785 48.50 3.97 22.23
N ASP A 786 49.61 3.24 22.18
CA ASP A 786 50.01 2.45 21.00
C ASP A 786 49.04 1.27 20.81
N PRO A 787 48.40 1.10 19.63
CA PRO A 787 47.55 -0.06 19.34
C PRO A 787 48.23 -1.42 19.55
N ALA A 788 49.56 -1.51 19.39
CA ALA A 788 50.33 -2.73 19.65
C ALA A 788 50.54 -3.01 21.15
N SER A 789 50.43 -1.98 21.99
CA SER A 789 50.62 -2.04 23.44
C SER A 789 49.74 -1.00 24.16
N PRO A 790 48.42 -1.20 24.22
CA PRO A 790 47.48 -0.19 24.71
C PRO A 790 47.62 0.11 26.20
N ASP A 791 47.52 1.39 26.58
CA ASP A 791 47.72 1.88 27.95
C ASP A 791 46.47 1.70 28.83
N ARG A 792 45.34 2.27 28.39
CA ARG A 792 44.06 2.22 29.10
C ARG A 792 43.01 1.63 28.20
N VAL A 793 42.29 0.62 28.69
CA VAL A 793 41.22 -0.05 27.95
C VAL A 793 39.89 0.13 28.68
N ARG A 794 38.85 0.55 27.95
CA ARG A 794 37.47 0.62 28.43
C ARG A 794 36.61 -0.34 27.60
N THR A 795 35.74 -1.08 28.27
CA THR A 795 34.83 -2.02 27.62
C THR A 795 33.44 -1.40 27.59
N VAL A 796 32.87 -1.26 26.40
CA VAL A 796 31.49 -0.83 26.19
C VAL A 796 30.70 -2.05 25.73
N ALA A 797 29.80 -2.54 26.58
CA ALA A 797 28.95 -3.67 26.24
C ALA A 797 27.96 -3.26 25.15
N VAL A 798 27.75 -4.16 24.18
CA VAL A 798 26.70 -3.98 23.19
C VAL A 798 25.36 -4.40 23.82
N PRO A 799 24.26 -3.65 23.59
CA PRO A 799 22.93 -4.07 24.04
C PRO A 799 22.59 -5.49 23.53
N ALA A 800 21.83 -6.24 24.32
CA ALA A 800 21.35 -7.55 23.87
C ALA A 800 20.52 -7.40 22.58
N ILE A 801 20.84 -8.19 21.57
CA ILE A 801 20.01 -8.35 20.38
C ILE A 801 18.92 -9.36 20.73
N GLY A 802 17.66 -9.02 20.48
CA GLY A 802 16.50 -9.86 20.80
C GLY A 802 16.57 -11.26 20.16
N PRO A 803 15.68 -12.20 20.54
CA PRO A 803 15.66 -13.52 19.95
C PRO A 803 15.44 -13.41 18.42
N ALA A 804 16.35 -14.02 17.67
CA ALA A 804 16.21 -14.22 16.25
C ALA A 804 15.08 -15.20 15.94
N VAL A 805 14.34 -14.95 14.86
CA VAL A 805 13.38 -15.91 14.32
C VAL A 805 14.10 -16.82 13.32
N GLY A 806 13.98 -18.14 13.50
CA GLY A 806 14.61 -19.16 12.64
C GLY A 806 15.91 -19.75 13.22
N ASP A 807 16.37 -20.86 12.63
CA ASP A 807 17.54 -21.61 13.11
C ASP A 807 18.86 -20.83 12.96
N LYS A 808 18.90 -19.86 12.02
CA LYS A 808 20.06 -18.99 11.75
C LYS A 808 19.63 -17.58 11.30
N PRO A 809 19.55 -16.57 12.20
CA PRO A 809 19.15 -15.19 11.85
C PRO A 809 19.93 -14.57 10.70
N ASP A 810 19.34 -13.58 10.04
CA ASP A 810 20.07 -12.67 9.16
C ASP A 810 21.12 -11.84 9.92
N TRP A 811 22.06 -11.27 9.17
CA TRP A 811 23.04 -10.35 9.75
C TRP A 811 22.37 -9.08 10.27
N THR A 812 22.78 -8.66 11.47
CA THR A 812 22.39 -7.39 12.09
C THR A 812 23.62 -6.53 12.31
N GLN A 813 23.42 -5.23 12.50
CA GLN A 813 24.50 -4.30 12.81
C GLN A 813 24.28 -3.65 14.17
N VAL A 814 25.22 -3.87 15.09
CA VAL A 814 25.24 -3.19 16.38
C VAL A 814 26.24 -2.07 16.35
N SER A 815 25.92 -0.95 16.98
CA SER A 815 26.80 0.23 16.98
C SER A 815 26.95 0.81 18.37
N ILE A 816 28.17 1.18 18.73
CA ILE A 816 28.49 1.89 19.98
C ILE A 816 29.12 3.24 19.66
N ALA A 817 28.76 4.29 20.40
CA ALA A 817 29.42 5.56 20.24
C ALA A 817 30.80 5.48 20.91
N LEU A 818 31.86 5.98 20.25
CA LEU A 818 33.18 6.04 20.87
C LEU A 818 33.18 6.87 22.16
N ALA A 819 32.27 7.83 22.27
CA ALA A 819 32.08 8.66 23.46
C ALA A 819 31.60 7.86 24.69
N ASP A 820 30.89 6.75 24.50
CA ASP A 820 30.36 5.93 25.60
C ASP A 820 31.48 5.23 26.39
N ALA A 821 32.68 5.12 25.79
CA ALA A 821 33.86 4.63 26.48
C ALA A 821 34.41 5.62 27.53
N GLY A 822 34.00 6.89 27.49
CA GLY A 822 34.46 7.93 28.43
C GLY A 822 35.96 8.28 28.30
N LEU A 823 36.57 8.00 27.14
CA LEU A 823 37.97 8.31 26.84
C LEU A 823 38.06 9.59 26.01
N ALA A 824 38.95 10.51 26.41
CA ALA A 824 39.09 11.80 25.73
C ALA A 824 39.78 11.71 24.35
N ALA A 825 40.70 10.76 24.17
CA ALA A 825 41.48 10.55 22.95
C ALA A 825 41.69 9.05 22.69
N PRO A 826 40.65 8.33 22.24
CA PRO A 826 40.78 6.92 21.89
C PRO A 826 41.66 6.75 20.64
N THR A 827 42.56 5.77 20.66
CA THR A 827 43.54 5.51 19.59
C THR A 827 43.34 4.16 18.91
N ALA A 828 42.62 3.23 19.52
CA ALA A 828 42.32 1.93 18.93
C ALA A 828 41.03 1.31 19.46
N VAL A 829 40.46 0.39 18.70
CA VAL A 829 39.29 -0.40 19.10
C VAL A 829 39.49 -1.88 18.78
N ARG A 830 38.83 -2.76 19.52
CA ARG A 830 38.70 -4.18 19.17
C ARG A 830 37.35 -4.72 19.61
N VAL A 831 36.90 -5.78 18.97
CA VAL A 831 35.69 -6.49 19.38
C VAL A 831 36.09 -7.66 20.26
N VAL A 832 35.34 -7.86 21.34
CA VAL A 832 35.41 -9.05 22.18
C VAL A 832 34.04 -9.69 22.21
N ALA A 833 33.98 -10.99 21.93
CA ALA A 833 32.76 -11.76 21.95
C ALA A 833 32.97 -13.09 22.69
N ARG A 834 31.89 -13.61 23.25
CA ARG A 834 31.86 -14.85 24.02
C ARG A 834 30.53 -15.53 23.81
N ASP A 835 30.59 -16.79 23.40
CA ASP A 835 29.48 -17.71 23.43
C ASP A 835 29.68 -18.74 24.54
N ARG A 836 28.64 -19.01 25.30
CA ARG A 836 28.59 -20.04 26.36
C ARG A 836 27.36 -20.92 26.27
N VAL A 837 26.52 -20.71 25.25
CA VAL A 837 25.32 -21.50 25.06
C VAL A 837 25.72 -22.67 24.17
N ALA A 838 25.44 -23.90 24.61
CA ALA A 838 25.71 -25.09 23.82
C ALA A 838 24.48 -25.51 23.02
N GLY A 839 24.69 -26.02 21.82
CA GLY A 839 23.64 -26.62 20.99
C GLY A 839 23.61 -26.15 19.54
N PRO A 840 22.82 -26.81 18.68
CA PRO A 840 22.79 -26.53 17.26
C PRO A 840 22.23 -25.15 16.88
N GLY A 841 21.53 -24.47 17.79
CA GLY A 841 20.96 -23.13 17.56
C GLY A 841 21.67 -22.00 18.31
N SER A 842 22.81 -22.28 18.95
CA SER A 842 23.47 -21.37 19.90
C SER A 842 24.74 -20.72 19.36
N TRP A 843 24.85 -20.55 18.05
CA TRP A 843 26.07 -20.06 17.42
C TRP A 843 26.07 -18.53 17.29
N LEU A 844 27.27 -17.96 17.18
CA LEU A 844 27.56 -16.55 17.03
C LEU A 844 28.58 -16.36 15.90
N ALA A 845 28.27 -15.45 14.98
CA ALA A 845 29.23 -14.92 14.03
C ALA A 845 29.38 -13.41 14.18
N VAL A 846 30.62 -12.95 14.08
CA VAL A 846 31.01 -11.56 14.20
C VAL A 846 31.87 -11.23 13.00
N ALA A 847 31.55 -10.15 12.29
CA ALA A 847 32.39 -9.65 11.22
C ALA A 847 33.27 -8.50 11.71
N GLN A 848 34.32 -8.20 10.94
CA GLN A 848 35.26 -7.10 11.21
C GLN A 848 34.52 -5.80 11.57
N PRO A 849 34.87 -5.14 12.70
CA PRO A 849 34.28 -3.86 13.04
C PRO A 849 34.62 -2.81 11.98
N ARG A 850 33.76 -1.81 11.85
CA ARG A 850 34.00 -0.64 11.00
C ARG A 850 33.73 0.66 11.75
N LEU A 851 34.47 1.68 11.36
CA LEU A 851 34.24 3.04 11.83
C LEU A 851 33.08 3.65 11.04
N THR A 852 32.08 4.15 11.76
CA THR A 852 30.90 4.80 11.17
C THR A 852 30.64 6.17 11.76
N ALA A 853 29.87 6.98 11.06
CA ALA A 853 29.36 8.25 11.56
C ALA A 853 27.92 8.47 11.07
N PRO A 854 27.12 9.27 11.81
CA PRO A 854 25.80 9.67 11.34
C PRO A 854 25.90 10.43 10.01
N ARG A 855 25.17 9.96 9.02
CA ARG A 855 24.99 10.62 7.72
C ARG A 855 23.51 10.78 7.42
N PRO A 856 23.07 11.90 6.82
CA PRO A 856 21.70 12.04 6.37
C PRO A 856 21.35 10.93 5.40
N VAL A 857 20.19 10.28 5.56
CA VAL A 857 19.77 9.24 4.62
C VAL A 857 19.60 9.80 3.20
N ALA A 858 19.36 11.11 3.07
CA ALA A 858 19.34 11.82 1.79
C ALA A 858 20.63 11.59 0.97
N ASP A 859 21.80 11.58 1.62
CA ASP A 859 23.08 11.31 0.96
C ASP A 859 23.20 9.85 0.51
N ILE A 860 22.53 8.95 1.22
CA ILE A 860 22.63 7.50 1.05
C ILE A 860 21.72 7.04 -0.09
N ILE A 861 20.53 7.62 -0.21
CA ILE A 861 19.58 7.31 -1.29
C ILE A 861 19.91 8.03 -2.60
N ALA A 862 20.74 9.09 -2.56
CA ALA A 862 21.04 9.89 -3.73
C ALA A 862 21.67 9.05 -4.86
N GLY A 863 21.03 9.07 -6.05
CA GLY A 863 21.53 8.39 -7.25
C GLY A 863 21.48 6.86 -7.19
N ARG A 864 20.82 6.27 -6.19
CA ARG A 864 20.67 4.82 -6.03
C ARG A 864 19.21 4.42 -6.19
N PRO A 865 18.91 3.28 -6.82
CA PRO A 865 17.55 2.75 -6.88
C PRO A 865 17.08 2.35 -5.48
N VAL A 866 15.90 2.81 -5.07
CA VAL A 866 15.32 2.61 -3.74
C VAL A 866 13.95 1.95 -3.85
N PHE A 867 13.67 0.97 -3.01
CA PHE A 867 12.31 0.55 -2.74
C PHE A 867 11.82 1.14 -1.42
N ALA A 868 11.07 2.25 -1.48
CA ALA A 868 10.26 2.66 -0.34
C ALA A 868 8.94 1.88 -0.34
N ASP A 869 8.56 1.36 0.81
CA ASP A 869 7.42 0.45 0.95
C ASP A 869 6.05 1.11 0.70
N GLN A 870 5.04 0.25 0.58
CA GLN A 870 3.64 0.59 0.36
C GLN A 870 3.00 1.42 1.48
N VAL A 871 3.67 1.59 2.61
CA VAL A 871 3.18 2.34 3.77
C VAL A 871 3.77 3.75 3.78
N SER A 872 5.04 3.90 3.41
CA SER A 872 5.82 5.13 3.61
C SER A 872 6.30 5.83 2.35
N ALA A 873 6.14 5.27 1.14
CA ALA A 873 6.66 5.86 -0.09
C ALA A 873 6.29 7.34 -0.33
N GLY A 874 5.09 7.79 0.06
CA GLY A 874 4.71 9.21 -0.04
C GLY A 874 5.51 10.16 0.85
N LEU A 875 6.25 9.61 1.82
CA LEU A 875 7.14 10.32 2.75
C LEU A 875 8.60 10.30 2.28
N TRP A 876 8.88 9.63 1.15
CA TRP A 876 10.20 9.52 0.51
C TRP A 876 10.20 10.04 -0.93
N PRO A 877 9.68 11.25 -1.22
CA PRO A 877 9.51 11.68 -2.61
C PRO A 877 10.83 11.94 -3.35
N CYS A 878 11.93 12.15 -2.63
CA CYS A 878 13.27 12.29 -3.21
C CYS A 878 13.98 10.95 -3.44
N ALA A 879 13.39 9.83 -3.00
CA ALA A 879 13.93 8.51 -3.33
C ALA A 879 13.68 8.20 -4.81
N ASP A 880 14.70 7.66 -5.47
CA ASP A 880 14.60 7.10 -6.81
C ASP A 880 13.87 5.75 -6.74
N GLN A 881 12.54 5.83 -6.64
CA GLN A 881 11.67 4.69 -6.44
C GLN A 881 11.81 3.72 -7.63
N ILE A 882 12.17 2.46 -7.35
CA ILE A 882 12.21 1.41 -8.36
C ILE A 882 10.85 1.22 -9.06
N ALA A 883 10.91 0.77 -10.30
CA ALA A 883 9.74 0.46 -11.12
C ALA A 883 9.70 -1.02 -11.50
N VAL A 884 8.50 -1.50 -11.80
CA VAL A 884 8.26 -2.78 -12.47
C VAL A 884 7.96 -2.48 -13.94
N ARG A 885 8.87 -2.87 -14.82
CA ARG A 885 8.81 -2.65 -16.28
C ARG A 885 9.43 -3.83 -17.02
N ASP A 886 9.04 -4.05 -18.27
CA ASP A 886 9.54 -5.14 -19.12
C ASP A 886 9.41 -6.55 -18.48
N GLY A 887 8.38 -6.79 -17.65
CA GLY A 887 8.22 -8.04 -16.90
C GLY A 887 9.27 -8.27 -15.81
N MET A 888 10.01 -7.23 -15.42
CA MET A 888 11.12 -7.27 -14.47
C MET A 888 10.96 -6.20 -13.39
N VAL A 889 11.56 -6.44 -12.23
CA VAL A 889 11.71 -5.43 -11.19
C VAL A 889 13.10 -4.82 -11.29
N ALA A 890 13.21 -3.49 -11.26
CA ALA A 890 14.52 -2.85 -11.13
C ALA A 890 15.14 -3.27 -9.77
N PRO A 891 16.34 -3.89 -9.74
CA PRO A 891 16.98 -4.32 -8.51
C PRO A 891 17.22 -3.11 -7.58
N PRO A 892 16.56 -3.01 -6.40
CA PRO A 892 16.84 -1.93 -5.46
C PRO A 892 18.24 -2.09 -4.87
N ALA A 893 18.91 -0.97 -4.60
CA ALA A 893 20.12 -0.93 -3.79
C ALA A 893 19.82 -0.70 -2.31
N LEU A 894 18.67 -0.09 -2.02
CA LEU A 894 18.19 0.22 -0.68
C LEU A 894 16.70 -0.09 -0.57
N ARG A 895 16.25 -0.49 0.61
CA ARG A 895 14.85 -0.67 0.97
C ARG A 895 14.53 0.19 2.19
N LEU A 896 13.47 1.00 2.11
CA LEU A 896 13.00 1.85 3.20
C LEU A 896 11.65 1.32 3.68
N ARG A 897 11.53 1.03 4.97
CA ARG A 897 10.31 0.45 5.57
C ARG A 897 9.81 1.27 6.74
N ALA A 898 8.49 1.32 6.95
CA ALA A 898 7.91 1.85 8.18
C ALA A 898 7.93 0.82 9.32
N ALA A 899 8.01 1.26 10.58
CA ALA A 899 8.13 0.36 11.74
C ALA A 899 7.32 0.78 13.00
N ASP A 900 6.07 1.22 12.84
CA ASP A 900 5.22 1.63 14.00
C ASP A 900 4.41 0.46 14.63
N GLY A 901 5.00 -0.74 14.73
CA GLY A 901 4.29 -1.93 15.23
C GLY A 901 3.10 -2.34 14.36
N LEU A 902 3.25 -2.22 13.04
CA LEU A 902 2.27 -2.65 12.04
C LEU A 902 2.28 -4.18 11.90
N GLU A 903 1.18 -4.76 11.42
CA GLU A 903 1.10 -6.21 11.16
C GLU A 903 2.14 -6.62 10.09
N ASP A 904 2.91 -7.68 10.34
CA ASP A 904 3.93 -8.21 9.41
C ASP A 904 3.36 -8.47 8.01
N ALA A 905 2.14 -8.99 7.95
CA ALA A 905 1.45 -9.23 6.68
C ALA A 905 1.31 -7.97 5.82
N ILE A 906 1.26 -6.79 6.43
CA ILE A 906 1.22 -5.52 5.71
C ILE A 906 2.62 -5.17 5.21
N LEU A 907 3.65 -5.29 6.04
CA LEU A 907 5.03 -4.89 5.72
C LEU A 907 5.66 -5.77 4.62
N TYR A 908 5.40 -7.07 4.64
CA TYR A 908 6.03 -8.04 3.73
C TYR A 908 5.19 -8.39 2.50
N ASN A 909 4.08 -7.71 2.22
CA ASN A 909 3.24 -8.01 1.05
C ASN A 909 4.02 -8.00 -0.27
N SER A 910 5.04 -7.15 -0.41
CA SER A 910 5.85 -7.07 -1.62
C SER A 910 6.76 -8.28 -1.83
N THR A 911 7.13 -8.99 -0.76
CA THR A 911 7.98 -10.19 -0.84
C THR A 911 7.19 -11.48 -0.55
N PHE A 912 5.93 -11.38 -0.14
CA PHE A 912 5.13 -12.55 0.22
C PHE A 912 4.64 -13.33 -1.00
N ALA A 913 5.22 -14.51 -1.22
CA ALA A 913 4.90 -15.40 -2.34
C ALA A 913 3.40 -15.76 -2.42
N GLY A 914 2.75 -15.96 -1.27
CA GLY A 914 1.34 -16.35 -1.21
C GLY A 914 0.36 -15.30 -1.75
N ASN A 915 0.77 -14.03 -1.85
CA ASN A 915 -0.02 -12.94 -2.45
C ASN A 915 0.49 -12.53 -3.83
N GLY A 916 1.53 -13.19 -4.35
CA GLY A 916 2.18 -12.78 -5.59
C GLY A 916 2.98 -11.48 -5.44
N GLY A 917 3.67 -11.28 -4.30
CA GLY A 917 4.51 -10.11 -4.03
C GLY A 917 5.49 -9.80 -5.17
N THR A 918 5.53 -8.57 -5.65
CA THR A 918 6.30 -8.21 -6.85
C THR A 918 7.82 -8.29 -6.64
N LEU A 919 8.29 -8.13 -5.41
CA LEU A 919 9.70 -8.19 -5.01
C LEU A 919 10.16 -9.57 -4.51
N LEU A 920 9.33 -10.62 -4.60
CA LEU A 920 9.71 -11.96 -4.15
C LEU A 920 11.06 -12.44 -4.75
N GLN A 921 11.30 -12.17 -6.04
CA GLN A 921 12.55 -12.62 -6.67
C GLN A 921 13.77 -11.84 -6.18
N VAL A 922 13.60 -10.57 -5.77
CA VAL A 922 14.65 -9.81 -5.09
C VAL A 922 14.93 -10.41 -3.72
N ASP A 923 13.88 -10.74 -2.96
CA ASP A 923 13.99 -11.36 -1.62
C ASP A 923 14.73 -12.71 -1.65
N ARG A 924 14.58 -13.46 -2.74
CA ARG A 924 15.31 -14.73 -2.93
C ARG A 924 16.78 -14.53 -3.28
N THR A 925 17.11 -13.49 -4.03
CA THR A 925 18.46 -13.29 -4.63
C THR A 925 19.31 -12.26 -3.90
N ALA A 926 18.74 -11.61 -2.89
CA ALA A 926 19.42 -10.64 -2.06
C ALA A 926 19.17 -10.89 -0.58
N LYS A 927 20.07 -10.36 0.23
CA LYS A 927 19.90 -10.22 1.67
C LYS A 927 19.69 -8.75 2.00
N PHE A 928 18.85 -8.49 2.99
CA PHE A 928 18.56 -7.15 3.46
C PHE A 928 19.34 -6.88 4.74
N VAL A 929 20.30 -5.98 4.67
CA VAL A 929 21.15 -5.60 5.78
C VAL A 929 20.62 -4.31 6.37
N GLU A 930 20.07 -4.38 7.58
CA GLU A 930 19.62 -3.17 8.27
C GLU A 930 20.81 -2.27 8.62
N LEU A 931 20.71 -1.00 8.20
CA LEU A 931 21.61 0.08 8.57
C LEU A 931 21.08 0.76 9.85
N PRO A 932 21.88 0.83 10.93
CA PRO A 932 21.46 1.49 12.15
C PRO A 932 21.07 2.94 11.88
N SER A 933 19.87 3.32 12.28
CA SER A 933 19.28 4.60 11.87
C SER A 933 18.45 5.23 12.99
N ARG A 934 18.33 6.56 12.97
CA ARG A 934 17.58 7.31 13.97
C ARG A 934 17.03 8.61 13.43
N LEU A 935 15.99 9.13 14.07
CA LEU A 935 15.51 10.48 13.84
C LEU A 935 16.42 11.52 14.50
N THR A 936 16.68 12.62 13.80
CA THR A 936 17.47 13.77 14.29
C THR A 936 16.87 15.09 13.76
N PRO A 937 16.61 16.08 14.64
CA PRO A 937 16.66 15.98 16.10
C PRO A 937 15.59 14.99 16.62
N PRO A 938 15.79 14.42 17.82
CA PRO A 938 14.78 13.58 18.44
C PRO A 938 13.53 14.41 18.77
N GLY A 939 12.36 13.77 18.72
CA GLY A 939 11.09 14.34 19.15
C GLY A 939 10.63 13.75 20.48
N ALA A 940 9.32 13.77 20.74
CA ALA A 940 8.75 13.02 21.85
C ALA A 940 9.03 11.50 21.66
N PRO A 941 9.06 10.71 22.74
CA PRO A 941 9.21 9.26 22.64
C PRO A 941 8.11 8.65 21.75
N THR A 942 8.51 7.92 20.71
CA THR A 942 7.62 7.25 19.75
C THR A 942 7.97 5.77 19.65
N LEU A 943 7.13 4.99 18.96
CA LEU A 943 7.58 3.73 18.37
C LEU A 943 8.66 3.99 17.30
N ASP A 944 9.34 2.93 16.88
CA ASP A 944 10.36 3.03 15.85
C ASP A 944 9.79 3.61 14.56
N TRP A 945 10.55 4.50 13.94
CA TRP A 945 10.06 5.23 12.77
C TRP A 945 10.06 4.36 11.51
N GLY A 946 10.95 3.37 11.45
CA GLY A 946 11.24 2.61 10.25
C GLY A 946 12.62 2.00 10.24
N HIS A 947 12.95 1.37 9.12
CA HIS A 947 14.23 0.74 8.85
C HIS A 947 14.78 1.23 7.51
N VAL A 948 16.11 1.30 7.44
CA VAL A 948 16.86 1.49 6.18
C VAL A 948 17.66 0.22 5.96
N ASP A 949 17.34 -0.54 4.93
CA ASP A 949 18.05 -1.76 4.60
C ASP A 949 18.89 -1.56 3.34
N GLU A 950 20.16 -1.94 3.38
CA GLU A 950 20.98 -2.15 2.20
C GLU A 950 20.65 -3.51 1.57
N VAL A 951 20.55 -3.53 0.25
CA VAL A 951 20.21 -4.75 -0.50
C VAL A 951 21.50 -5.33 -1.08
N VAL A 952 21.92 -6.49 -0.57
CA VAL A 952 23.16 -7.17 -0.96
C VAL A 952 22.81 -8.41 -1.77
N TYR A 953 23.12 -8.40 -3.06
CA TYR A 953 22.82 -9.51 -3.96
C TYR A 953 23.86 -10.63 -3.88
N ILE A 954 23.40 -11.87 -4.06
CA ILE A 954 24.26 -13.07 -4.17
C ILE A 954 25.15 -12.98 -5.43
N HIS A 955 24.60 -12.44 -6.52
CA HIS A 955 25.29 -12.22 -7.78
C HIS A 955 25.10 -10.76 -8.26
N PRO A 956 26.02 -10.20 -9.07
CA PRO A 956 25.83 -8.89 -9.66
C PRO A 956 24.54 -8.83 -10.48
N ALA A 957 23.78 -7.74 -10.38
CA ALA A 957 22.57 -7.56 -11.17
C ALA A 957 22.88 -6.90 -12.53
N GLY A 958 22.05 -7.19 -13.54
CA GLY A 958 22.07 -6.47 -14.81
C GLY A 958 23.11 -6.94 -15.84
N LEU A 959 23.72 -8.12 -15.68
CA LEU A 959 24.61 -8.70 -16.69
C LEU A 959 23.80 -9.45 -17.77
N VAL A 960 22.85 -8.75 -18.39
CA VAL A 960 21.98 -9.27 -19.45
C VAL A 960 21.77 -8.20 -20.52
N ASP A 961 21.48 -8.61 -21.75
CA ASP A 961 20.97 -7.70 -22.78
C ASP A 961 19.44 -7.76 -22.80
N VAL A 962 18.79 -6.59 -22.90
CA VAL A 962 17.34 -6.47 -22.99
C VAL A 962 16.97 -5.78 -24.30
N ARG A 963 16.14 -6.44 -25.10
CA ARG A 963 15.55 -5.88 -26.31
C ARG A 963 14.04 -5.88 -26.18
N VAL A 964 13.45 -4.69 -26.21
CA VAL A 964 11.98 -4.53 -26.15
C VAL A 964 11.42 -4.46 -27.58
N GLY A 965 10.83 -5.56 -28.04
CA GLY A 965 10.01 -5.57 -29.23
C GLY A 965 8.57 -5.16 -28.93
N THR A 966 7.72 -5.15 -29.95
CA THR A 966 6.27 -5.03 -29.74
C THR A 966 5.54 -6.07 -30.59
N LEU A 967 4.38 -6.50 -30.10
CA LEU A 967 3.48 -7.39 -30.82
C LEU A 967 2.05 -6.85 -30.78
N ARG A 968 1.29 -7.12 -31.85
CA ARG A 968 -0.12 -6.76 -31.92
C ARG A 968 -0.96 -7.87 -31.29
N ARG A 969 -1.66 -7.58 -30.19
CA ARG A 969 -2.52 -8.54 -29.48
C ARG A 969 -4.00 -8.19 -29.67
N ALA A 970 -4.84 -9.18 -29.95
CA ALA A 970 -6.29 -8.98 -30.05
C ALA A 970 -6.91 -8.72 -28.67
N GLY A 971 -8.01 -7.95 -28.60
CA GLY A 971 -8.58 -7.53 -27.32
C GLY A 971 -9.23 -8.65 -26.49
N TRP A 972 -9.47 -9.82 -27.08
CA TRP A 972 -9.98 -11.02 -26.40
C TRP A 972 -8.88 -12.03 -26.07
N THR A 973 -7.63 -11.80 -26.49
CA THR A 973 -6.53 -12.71 -26.18
C THR A 973 -6.25 -12.68 -24.69
N ARG A 974 -6.39 -13.83 -24.03
CA ARG A 974 -5.99 -14.05 -22.64
C ARG A 974 -4.73 -14.92 -22.63
N LEU A 975 -3.64 -14.40 -22.08
CA LEU A 975 -2.37 -15.12 -21.93
C LEU A 975 -2.46 -16.21 -20.85
N PRO A 976 -1.46 -17.12 -20.75
CA PRO A 976 -1.44 -18.14 -19.70
C PRO A 976 -1.69 -17.54 -18.32
N THR A 977 -2.55 -18.20 -17.55
CA THR A 977 -3.04 -17.62 -16.30
C THR A 977 -1.97 -17.58 -15.23
N LEU A 978 -1.99 -16.52 -14.41
CA LEU A 978 -1.12 -16.34 -13.25
C LEU A 978 -1.71 -16.95 -11.97
N ILE A 979 -2.86 -17.63 -12.06
CA ILE A 979 -3.53 -18.25 -10.92
C ILE A 979 -3.20 -19.73 -10.80
N GLY A 980 -3.29 -20.24 -9.58
CA GLY A 980 -3.27 -21.67 -9.32
C GLY A 980 -2.28 -22.05 -8.23
N GLN A 981 -2.56 -23.18 -7.57
CA GLN A 981 -1.70 -23.70 -6.52
C GLN A 981 -0.31 -24.06 -7.06
N ARG A 982 -0.17 -24.47 -8.32
CA ARG A 982 1.16 -24.72 -8.93
C ARG A 982 1.97 -23.43 -9.15
N TYR A 983 1.32 -22.27 -9.17
CA TYR A 983 2.00 -21.00 -9.41
C TYR A 983 2.69 -20.48 -8.14
N THR A 984 2.00 -20.46 -6.99
CA THR A 984 2.50 -19.93 -5.70
C THR A 984 2.33 -20.87 -4.51
N GLY A 985 1.91 -22.12 -4.72
CA GLY A 985 1.63 -23.13 -3.67
C GLY A 985 0.39 -22.89 -2.85
N ARG A 986 -0.18 -21.68 -2.94
CA ARG A 986 -1.36 -21.31 -2.17
C ARG A 986 -2.60 -21.95 -2.79
N ALA A 987 -3.31 -22.73 -1.97
CA ALA A 987 -4.65 -23.19 -2.28
C ALA A 987 -5.62 -22.01 -2.38
N TYR A 988 -6.63 -22.12 -3.23
CA TYR A 988 -7.67 -21.11 -3.35
C TYR A 988 -8.38 -20.91 -2.00
N THR A 989 -8.47 -19.66 -1.54
CA THR A 989 -9.00 -19.33 -0.21
C THR A 989 -10.45 -18.85 -0.16
N GLY A 990 -11.18 -18.82 -1.29
CA GLY A 990 -12.63 -18.50 -1.30
C GLY A 990 -13.07 -17.61 -2.44
#